data_AF-A0A966UUF2-F1
#
_entry.id   AF-A0A966UUF2-F1
#
_cell.length_a   1.000
_cell.length_b   1.000
_cell.length_c   1.000
_cell.angle_alpha   90.00
_cell.angle_beta   90.00
_cell.angle_gamma   90.00
#
_symmetry.space_group_name_H-M   'P 1'
#
loop_
_entity.id
_entity.type
_entity.pdbx_description
1 polymer ?
#
loop_
_entity_poly.entity_id
_entity_poly.type
_entity_poly.pdbx_seq_one_letter_code
_entity_poly.pdbx_strand_id
1 'polypeptide(L)'
;WNDNANGPVLVSVRYPPRLTNNLPGGTNWIMVRQLFTCTNSGSGAIMLVAWNPPSNNTYVIDNFFFRPCTTNGLSYQWQKDGAAISNATTATLSLTNLQTNQAGSYRVVVSSTYGSVTSDVASLTLGSAPVITSTNSFSGTVGVVFSNMVTASGSTPITFTASNLPAGLTNSTNGLITGTPTNAGTFSSTLTASNSVGSTNQSVTFVIAKGTPVISNWPTASPITYGQAVSNSVLTGGVANPTGNFTWTVPTNRPNAGTNPQSVTFTPMATNNYNSVSTNINLVVNKAVPVLTWTPSPAAGLTYPAPLSSTQLNATSTVVGNWSYNPTNGAVLNAGTNTLVGTFTPTDTANYTNATITNTVVVAKGSNNIIFGALPIKYVGDAAFNLTATASSGLAVTYTSSNTNVATVLGSLVTIVGEGTTTITASQAGDSNWNAAASVTQTLTVQPAINRGLVAYYPFNGNANDESGNGNHATVNGASLTSDRMGATNAAYSFNGSGNYIQVPGNRFMDNNTKITISAWYRFQGTKSGQIFASGDTRPGYDPFSMRIGTGGFEDFSVADTSAYRSLIARGSLDYRDGVWRQIAMVLTELDASTSQLRVYQDGVLVTATNMSPKFTIRYDRDMVSQIGAIHADQFWQGQLDEFRFYNRDLSDAEIGQLYQREVGNLDTDGDGLTDAWEKGYGRYQIIQNAYSWDQAVLDSRGRGGNLATFTSLEEWQWFLTKFGSSVSANLRIGLEAVPSSSTAWRWITGEQFTFSSWDTDWGQPQRPSSGEDSVALYATRNNLWHDYHKSYAEYGYVLEYGYPTDPTKADTDGDGFNDSVESYYSSDPNNAAVTPNTVRPAGRLVAWGETNNNFLLVPTNLVVDVSARGTGAAVTAQGSLVAWGRNTAGETNQVPLGVTNGVQVAVGHAHCVALKGDGSVVSW
;
A
#
# COMPACT_ATOMS: atom_id res chain seq x y z
N TRP A 1 -109.58 28.83 -79.57
CA TRP A 1 -110.21 30.16 -79.62
C TRP A 1 -111.50 29.99 -80.41
N ASN A 2 -112.61 30.56 -79.90
CA ASN A 2 -113.95 30.69 -80.53
C ASN A 2 -113.85 31.07 -82.02
N ASP A 3 -114.78 30.70 -82.92
CA ASP A 3 -116.22 30.97 -82.85
C ASP A 3 -117.00 30.10 -83.87
N ASN A 4 -118.16 29.57 -83.44
CA ASN A 4 -119.48 29.59 -84.09
C ASN A 4 -119.58 29.54 -85.64
N ALA A 5 -120.39 28.73 -86.32
CA ALA A 5 -121.70 28.17 -85.97
C ALA A 5 -122.16 27.02 -86.91
N ASN A 6 -122.65 25.94 -86.28
CA ASN A 6 -123.88 25.19 -86.60
C ASN A 6 -123.96 24.19 -87.78
N GLY A 7 -123.49 22.96 -87.49
CA GLY A 7 -124.28 21.72 -87.62
C GLY A 7 -124.11 20.89 -88.90
N PRO A 8 -124.22 19.54 -88.87
CA PRO A 8 -124.54 18.64 -87.77
C PRO A 8 -123.32 17.98 -87.11
N VAL A 9 -123.49 17.68 -85.83
CA VAL A 9 -122.54 17.04 -84.91
C VAL A 9 -122.66 15.52 -85.01
N LEU A 10 -121.52 14.82 -85.14
CA LEU A 10 -121.38 13.38 -84.96
C LEU A 10 -120.21 13.13 -83.99
N VAL A 11 -120.50 12.49 -82.87
CA VAL A 11 -119.66 12.41 -81.66
C VAL A 11 -118.77 11.15 -81.64
N SER A 12 -117.45 11.42 -81.60
CA SER A 12 -116.30 10.79 -80.90
C SER A 12 -116.24 9.29 -80.57
N VAL A 13 -115.11 8.64 -80.96
CA VAL A 13 -114.01 8.30 -80.02
C VAL A 13 -112.67 8.54 -80.73
N ARG A 14 -111.88 9.52 -80.29
CA ARG A 14 -110.47 9.65 -80.69
C ARG A 14 -109.64 9.13 -79.51
N TYR A 15 -109.13 7.89 -79.58
CA TYR A 15 -108.04 7.49 -78.69
C TYR A 15 -106.80 8.33 -79.06
N PRO A 16 -106.03 8.85 -78.11
CA PRO A 16 -104.76 9.48 -78.45
C PRO A 16 -103.85 8.39 -79.06
N PRO A 17 -103.19 8.62 -80.22
CA PRO A 17 -101.97 7.90 -80.48
C PRO A 17 -100.93 8.42 -79.46
N ARG A 18 -100.91 7.79 -78.28
CA ARG A 18 -99.67 7.65 -77.52
C ARG A 18 -98.79 6.71 -78.35
N LEU A 19 -97.89 7.28 -79.14
CA LEU A 19 -96.64 6.61 -79.49
C LEU A 19 -95.69 6.88 -78.30
N THR A 20 -95.46 5.93 -77.39
CA THR A 20 -94.67 4.67 -77.48
C THR A 20 -93.17 4.90 -77.32
N ASN A 21 -92.60 4.27 -76.29
CA ASN A 21 -91.65 3.15 -76.43
C ASN A 21 -91.50 2.40 -75.09
N ASN A 22 -91.46 1.07 -74.96
CA ASN A 22 -92.03 -0.06 -75.71
C ASN A 22 -91.71 -1.36 -74.91
N LEU A 23 -92.72 -2.13 -74.51
CA LEU A 23 -92.60 -3.61 -74.41
C LEU A 23 -92.93 -4.20 -75.81
N PRO A 24 -92.85 -5.52 -75.98
CA PRO A 24 -92.05 -6.23 -76.98
C PRO A 24 -92.50 -6.00 -78.44
N GLY A 25 -91.54 -5.75 -79.34
CA GLY A 25 -91.78 -5.77 -80.79
C GLY A 25 -91.87 -7.21 -81.32
N GLY A 26 -92.87 -7.62 -82.10
CA GLY A 26 -94.01 -6.85 -82.58
C GLY A 26 -94.43 -7.33 -83.97
N THR A 27 -95.66 -7.83 -84.08
CA THR A 27 -96.47 -7.66 -85.30
C THR A 27 -97.55 -6.65 -84.94
N ASN A 28 -97.25 -5.37 -85.14
CA ASN A 28 -98.23 -4.30 -85.01
C ASN A 28 -99.09 -4.26 -86.28
N TRP A 29 -100.37 -4.55 -86.15
CA TRP A 29 -101.36 -4.23 -87.18
C TRP A 29 -101.86 -2.80 -86.98
N ILE A 30 -101.82 -1.99 -88.04
CA ILE A 30 -102.44 -0.67 -88.11
C ILE A 30 -103.83 -0.86 -88.75
N MET A 31 -104.91 -0.52 -88.04
CA MET A 31 -106.22 -0.30 -88.66
C MET A 31 -106.28 1.12 -89.23
N VAL A 32 -106.52 1.26 -90.54
CA VAL A 32 -107.01 2.51 -91.15
C VAL A 32 -108.41 2.24 -91.71
N ARG A 33 -109.46 2.83 -91.11
CA ARG A 33 -110.75 3.00 -91.78
C ARG A 33 -110.77 4.38 -92.42
N GLN A 34 -111.06 4.46 -93.71
CA GLN A 34 -111.49 5.69 -94.36
C GLN A 34 -112.92 5.48 -94.87
N LEU A 35 -113.80 6.43 -94.55
CA LEU A 35 -115.21 6.48 -94.93
C LEU A 35 -115.33 7.07 -96.34
N PHE A 36 -116.18 6.51 -97.21
CA PHE A 36 -116.72 7.27 -98.35
C PHE A 36 -118.21 6.97 -98.54
N THR A 37 -118.97 8.05 -98.73
CA THR A 37 -120.42 8.16 -98.90
C THR A 37 -120.82 8.11 -100.39
N CYS A 38 -121.98 7.52 -100.67
CA CYS A 38 -122.62 7.54 -102.00
C CYS A 38 -123.06 8.95 -102.43
N THR A 39 -123.01 9.23 -103.74
CA THR A 39 -123.88 10.22 -104.38
C THR A 39 -124.54 9.59 -105.62
N ASN A 40 -125.87 9.66 -105.67
CA ASN A 40 -126.71 9.18 -106.77
C ASN A 40 -126.81 10.27 -107.85
N SER A 41 -126.56 9.94 -109.11
CA SER A 41 -127.23 10.58 -110.24
C SER A 41 -127.21 9.69 -111.50
N GLY A 42 -128.35 9.06 -111.80
CA GLY A 42 -128.79 8.70 -113.16
C GLY A 42 -128.01 7.63 -113.94
N SER A 43 -128.61 6.43 -114.03
CA SER A 43 -128.40 5.39 -115.06
C SER A 43 -127.03 4.70 -115.13
N GLY A 44 -126.94 3.54 -114.46
CA GLY A 44 -125.99 2.47 -114.81
C GLY A 44 -124.64 2.49 -114.09
N ALA A 45 -124.64 2.60 -112.76
CA ALA A 45 -123.43 2.49 -111.94
C ALA A 45 -122.96 1.03 -111.78
N ILE A 46 -121.65 0.78 -112.03
CA ILE A 46 -120.88 -0.31 -111.43
C ILE A 46 -119.72 0.35 -110.67
N MET A 47 -119.77 0.27 -109.34
CA MET A 47 -118.70 0.65 -108.42
C MET A 47 -117.85 -0.59 -108.11
N LEU A 48 -116.55 -0.54 -108.40
CA LEU A 48 -115.56 -1.54 -107.98
C LEU A 48 -114.47 -0.84 -107.18
N VAL A 49 -114.42 -1.11 -105.88
CA VAL A 49 -113.39 -0.60 -104.94
C VAL A 49 -112.56 -1.79 -104.47
N ALA A 50 -111.25 -1.77 -104.71
CA ALA A 50 -110.29 -2.69 -104.12
C ALA A 50 -109.62 -2.02 -102.90
N TRP A 51 -109.54 -2.72 -101.77
CA TRP A 51 -108.88 -2.28 -100.54
C TRP A 51 -107.50 -2.92 -100.40
N ASN A 52 -106.52 -2.16 -99.90
CA ASN A 52 -105.17 -2.60 -99.59
C ASN A 52 -104.86 -2.24 -98.11
N PRO A 53 -104.48 -3.17 -97.22
CA PRO A 53 -103.88 -2.83 -95.93
C PRO A 53 -102.37 -2.58 -96.09
N PRO A 54 -101.85 -1.40 -95.69
CA PRO A 54 -100.43 -1.17 -95.53
C PRO A 54 -99.97 -1.56 -94.11
N SER A 55 -99.07 -2.53 -94.01
CA SER A 55 -98.09 -2.62 -92.94
C SER A 55 -97.03 -3.67 -93.24
N ASN A 56 -95.82 -3.16 -93.50
CA ASN A 56 -94.54 -3.59 -92.94
C ASN A 56 -94.19 -5.08 -92.92
N ASN A 57 -93.13 -5.37 -93.68
CA ASN A 57 -92.19 -6.49 -93.53
C ASN A 57 -92.83 -7.88 -93.48
N THR A 58 -92.80 -8.50 -94.67
CA THR A 58 -93.13 -9.88 -95.04
C THR A 58 -94.62 -10.25 -94.95
N TYR A 59 -95.32 -10.09 -96.07
CA TYR A 59 -96.70 -10.51 -96.28
C TYR A 59 -96.81 -11.98 -96.69
N VAL A 60 -97.78 -12.66 -96.05
CA VAL A 60 -98.58 -13.76 -96.59
C VAL A 60 -99.63 -13.13 -97.52
N ILE A 61 -99.81 -13.61 -98.76
CA ILE A 61 -100.98 -13.24 -99.58
C ILE A 61 -102.09 -14.24 -99.22
N ASP A 62 -102.90 -13.91 -98.21
CA ASP A 62 -104.12 -14.63 -97.90
C ASP A 62 -105.34 -13.82 -98.38
N ASN A 63 -106.22 -14.52 -99.09
CA ASN A 63 -107.54 -14.22 -99.64
C ASN A 63 -108.01 -12.75 -99.79
N PHE A 64 -108.11 -12.29 -101.05
CA PHE A 64 -109.01 -11.18 -101.42
C PHE A 64 -110.46 -11.67 -101.46
N PHE A 65 -111.31 -11.15 -100.56
CA PHE A 65 -112.76 -11.32 -100.65
C PHE A 65 -113.38 -10.24 -101.53
N PHE A 66 -114.03 -10.62 -102.62
CA PHE A 66 -114.92 -9.74 -103.39
C PHE A 66 -116.37 -10.08 -103.04
N ARG A 67 -117.17 -9.08 -102.63
CA ARG A 67 -118.64 -9.18 -102.59
C ARG A 67 -119.24 -8.20 -103.61
N PRO A 68 -119.38 -8.58 -104.89
CA PRO A 68 -120.12 -7.78 -105.85
C PRO A 68 -121.63 -7.97 -105.66
N CYS A 69 -122.40 -6.91 -105.91
CA CYS A 69 -123.87 -6.92 -105.87
C CYS A 69 -124.51 -7.73 -107.02
N THR A 70 -123.68 -8.33 -107.90
CA THR A 70 -124.06 -9.33 -108.93
C THR A 70 -122.89 -10.28 -109.21
N THR A 71 -123.10 -11.60 -109.24
CA THR A 71 -122.06 -12.64 -109.05
C THR A 71 -121.63 -13.43 -110.30
N ASN A 72 -121.67 -12.87 -111.52
CA ASN A 72 -121.16 -13.60 -112.71
C ASN A 72 -120.22 -12.72 -113.57
N GLY A 73 -118.97 -13.18 -113.79
CA GLY A 73 -118.12 -12.73 -114.91
C GLY A 73 -116.73 -12.08 -114.65
N LEU A 74 -116.00 -12.34 -113.54
CA LEU A 74 -114.65 -11.77 -113.29
C LEU A 74 -113.48 -12.75 -113.55
N SER A 75 -112.33 -12.26 -114.03
CA SER A 75 -111.07 -13.01 -114.21
C SER A 75 -109.84 -12.26 -113.64
N TYR A 76 -108.83 -12.99 -113.16
CA TYR A 76 -107.60 -12.43 -112.54
C TYR A 76 -106.33 -12.87 -113.29
N GLN A 77 -105.26 -12.09 -113.21
CA GLN A 77 -103.92 -12.44 -113.70
C GLN A 77 -102.83 -11.75 -112.89
N TRP A 78 -102.05 -12.50 -112.10
CA TRP A 78 -100.89 -11.97 -111.35
C TRP A 78 -99.68 -11.72 -112.24
N GLN A 79 -98.87 -10.73 -111.87
CA GLN A 79 -97.65 -10.32 -112.54
C GLN A 79 -96.50 -10.17 -111.54
N LYS A 80 -95.30 -10.67 -111.89
CA LYS A 80 -94.03 -10.39 -111.18
C LYS A 80 -93.18 -9.50 -112.06
N ASP A 81 -92.73 -8.38 -111.52
CA ASP A 81 -91.94 -7.35 -112.20
C ASP A 81 -92.58 -6.91 -113.54
N GLY A 82 -93.92 -6.98 -113.57
CA GLY A 82 -94.77 -6.63 -114.70
C GLY A 82 -95.03 -7.70 -115.78
N ALA A 83 -94.43 -8.88 -115.67
CA ALA A 83 -94.72 -10.01 -116.54
C ALA A 83 -95.78 -10.93 -115.93
N ALA A 84 -96.73 -11.43 -116.74
CA ALA A 84 -97.76 -12.37 -116.28
C ALA A 84 -97.13 -13.66 -115.71
N ILE A 85 -97.49 -14.00 -114.48
CA ILE A 85 -97.13 -15.27 -113.85
C ILE A 85 -98.09 -16.31 -114.42
N SER A 86 -97.54 -17.27 -115.17
CA SER A 86 -98.33 -18.32 -115.82
C SER A 86 -99.24 -19.03 -114.82
N ASN A 87 -100.50 -19.23 -115.19
CA ASN A 87 -101.55 -19.90 -114.39
C ASN A 87 -101.92 -19.22 -113.06
N ALA A 88 -101.34 -18.07 -112.72
CA ALA A 88 -101.72 -17.30 -111.53
C ALA A 88 -102.97 -16.46 -111.82
N THR A 89 -104.09 -17.13 -112.07
CA THR A 89 -105.36 -16.53 -112.49
C THR A 89 -106.44 -16.55 -111.40
N THR A 90 -106.03 -16.92 -110.18
CA THR A 90 -106.84 -16.91 -108.97
C THR A 90 -106.76 -15.57 -108.24
N ALA A 91 -107.69 -15.33 -107.31
CA ALA A 91 -107.70 -14.10 -106.51
C ALA A 91 -106.49 -13.95 -105.57
N THR A 92 -105.67 -15.00 -105.38
CA THR A 92 -104.48 -15.04 -104.51
C THR A 92 -103.27 -15.68 -105.18
N LEU A 93 -102.05 -15.27 -104.78
CA LEU A 93 -100.75 -15.83 -105.20
C LEU A 93 -99.92 -16.24 -103.97
N SER A 94 -99.64 -17.53 -103.78
CA SER A 94 -98.82 -18.02 -102.66
C SER A 94 -97.40 -18.41 -103.11
N LEU A 95 -96.37 -17.96 -102.38
CA LEU A 95 -94.96 -18.35 -102.57
C LEU A 95 -94.46 -19.09 -101.32
N THR A 96 -93.81 -20.24 -101.49
CA THR A 96 -93.21 -21.05 -100.40
C THR A 96 -91.74 -21.36 -100.72
N ASN A 97 -90.93 -21.66 -99.69
CA ASN A 97 -89.48 -21.89 -99.80
C ASN A 97 -88.72 -20.76 -100.50
N LEU A 98 -88.81 -19.54 -99.93
CA LEU A 98 -88.26 -18.34 -100.53
C LEU A 98 -86.74 -18.44 -100.78
N GLN A 99 -86.37 -18.41 -102.06
CA GLN A 99 -84.98 -18.28 -102.50
C GLN A 99 -84.65 -16.83 -102.86
N THR A 100 -83.37 -16.46 -102.83
CA THR A 100 -82.93 -15.07 -103.05
C THR A 100 -83.37 -14.50 -104.41
N ASN A 101 -83.61 -15.35 -105.41
CA ASN A 101 -84.11 -14.96 -106.74
C ASN A 101 -85.63 -14.67 -106.79
N GLN A 102 -86.39 -14.95 -105.73
CA GLN A 102 -87.83 -14.67 -105.64
C GLN A 102 -88.12 -13.27 -105.08
N ALA A 103 -87.10 -12.55 -104.62
CA ALA A 103 -87.17 -11.12 -104.37
C ALA A 103 -87.61 -10.36 -105.64
N GLY A 104 -88.46 -9.35 -105.49
CA GLY A 104 -89.00 -8.59 -106.61
C GLY A 104 -90.40 -8.04 -106.33
N SER A 105 -90.96 -7.38 -107.35
CA SER A 105 -92.24 -6.67 -107.30
C SER A 105 -93.40 -7.54 -107.79
N TYR A 106 -94.55 -7.57 -107.11
CA TYR A 106 -95.73 -8.37 -107.49
C TYR A 106 -97.01 -7.51 -107.56
N ARG A 107 -97.88 -7.74 -108.56
CA ARG A 107 -99.21 -7.07 -108.73
C ARG A 107 -100.24 -7.96 -109.45
N VAL A 108 -101.53 -7.63 -109.45
CA VAL A 108 -102.60 -8.41 -110.13
C VAL A 108 -103.49 -7.55 -111.04
N VAL A 109 -103.85 -8.08 -112.21
CA VAL A 109 -104.84 -7.48 -113.13
C VAL A 109 -106.18 -8.21 -112.98
N VAL A 110 -107.29 -7.49 -112.81
CA VAL A 110 -108.65 -8.03 -112.65
C VAL A 110 -109.54 -7.51 -113.78
N SER A 111 -110.25 -8.39 -114.49
CA SER A 111 -111.01 -8.08 -115.70
C SER A 111 -112.47 -8.58 -115.64
N SER A 112 -113.37 -7.89 -116.36
CA SER A 112 -114.78 -8.26 -116.60
C SER A 112 -115.19 -7.95 -118.05
N THR A 113 -116.40 -8.34 -118.46
CA THR A 113 -116.97 -7.97 -119.78
C THR A 113 -117.09 -6.46 -120.01
N TYR A 114 -116.99 -5.64 -118.95
CA TYR A 114 -117.11 -4.19 -119.02
C TYR A 114 -115.76 -3.44 -118.89
N GLY A 115 -114.63 -4.15 -118.70
CA GLY A 115 -113.28 -3.55 -118.58
C GLY A 115 -112.36 -4.25 -117.56
N SER A 116 -111.12 -3.75 -117.39
CA SER A 116 -110.12 -4.28 -116.44
C SER A 116 -109.43 -3.19 -115.61
N VAL A 117 -108.90 -3.57 -114.44
CA VAL A 117 -108.11 -2.72 -113.51
C VAL A 117 -106.89 -3.48 -112.98
N THR A 118 -105.77 -2.80 -112.72
CA THR A 118 -104.53 -3.40 -112.17
C THR A 118 -104.28 -2.91 -110.73
N SER A 119 -103.78 -3.77 -109.85
CA SER A 119 -103.39 -3.44 -108.47
C SER A 119 -102.06 -2.69 -108.36
N ASP A 120 -101.82 -2.09 -107.19
CA ASP A 120 -100.49 -1.63 -106.77
C ASP A 120 -99.49 -2.79 -106.56
N VAL A 121 -98.19 -2.44 -106.43
CA VAL A 121 -97.04 -3.37 -106.36
C VAL A 121 -96.63 -3.70 -104.91
N ALA A 122 -96.25 -4.97 -104.62
CA ALA A 122 -95.67 -5.45 -103.35
C ALA A 122 -94.22 -6.02 -103.50
N SER A 123 -93.31 -5.86 -102.51
CA SER A 123 -91.85 -6.19 -102.61
C SER A 123 -91.26 -7.07 -101.45
N LEU A 124 -90.08 -7.73 -101.63
CA LEU A 124 -89.46 -8.79 -100.74
C LEU A 124 -87.88 -8.76 -100.62
N THR A 125 -87.23 -8.94 -99.42
CA THR A 125 -85.71 -8.92 -99.11
C THR A 125 -85.17 -9.84 -97.93
N LEU A 126 -83.83 -10.17 -97.77
CA LEU A 126 -83.16 -11.15 -96.79
C LEU A 126 -81.74 -10.73 -96.15
N GLY A 127 -81.21 -11.29 -94.99
CA GLY A 127 -79.95 -10.86 -94.18
C GLY A 127 -78.87 -11.91 -93.65
N SER A 128 -77.80 -11.56 -92.86
CA SER A 128 -76.55 -12.39 -92.51
C SER A 128 -76.01 -12.50 -91.02
N ALA A 129 -75.28 -13.58 -90.64
CA ALA A 129 -74.76 -13.92 -89.27
C ALA A 129 -73.38 -13.32 -88.86
N PRO A 130 -72.97 -13.29 -87.56
CA PRO A 130 -71.77 -12.59 -87.08
C PRO A 130 -70.45 -13.40 -87.08
N VAL A 131 -69.28 -12.74 -87.20
CA VAL A 131 -67.90 -13.32 -87.16
C VAL A 131 -66.96 -12.47 -86.29
N ILE A 132 -66.28 -13.07 -85.29
CA ILE A 132 -65.36 -12.36 -84.38
C ILE A 132 -64.02 -12.03 -85.08
N THR A 133 -63.50 -10.81 -84.90
CA THR A 133 -62.28 -10.29 -85.56
C THR A 133 -61.14 -9.90 -84.61
N SER A 134 -61.32 -10.05 -83.30
CA SER A 134 -60.29 -9.71 -82.30
C SER A 134 -59.12 -10.70 -82.25
N THR A 135 -58.04 -10.30 -81.57
CA THR A 135 -56.89 -11.16 -81.32
C THR A 135 -57.27 -12.40 -80.50
N ASN A 136 -56.52 -13.49 -80.69
CA ASN A 136 -56.71 -14.73 -79.95
C ASN A 136 -55.99 -14.77 -78.59
N SER A 137 -55.33 -13.68 -78.19
CA SER A 137 -54.68 -13.58 -76.89
C SER A 137 -54.68 -12.16 -76.31
N PHE A 138 -54.66 -12.08 -74.98
CA PHE A 138 -54.57 -10.86 -74.19
C PHE A 138 -53.62 -11.05 -73.01
N SER A 139 -52.88 -10.00 -72.63
CA SER A 139 -51.99 -10.00 -71.46
C SER A 139 -52.47 -9.03 -70.39
N GLY A 140 -52.30 -9.41 -69.12
CA GLY A 140 -52.66 -8.59 -67.96
C GLY A 140 -51.72 -8.86 -66.78
N THR A 141 -51.90 -8.15 -65.67
CA THR A 141 -51.13 -8.36 -64.43
C THR A 141 -52.06 -8.29 -63.24
N VAL A 142 -51.86 -9.16 -62.24
CA VAL A 142 -52.70 -9.16 -61.04
C VAL A 142 -52.66 -7.80 -60.34
N GLY A 143 -53.83 -7.28 -59.96
CA GLY A 143 -53.94 -6.00 -59.26
C GLY A 143 -53.85 -4.76 -60.17
N VAL A 144 -53.58 -4.93 -61.47
CA VAL A 144 -53.57 -3.85 -62.46
C VAL A 144 -54.86 -3.88 -63.28
N VAL A 145 -55.48 -2.72 -63.51
CA VAL A 145 -56.71 -2.60 -64.30
C VAL A 145 -56.46 -3.06 -65.74
N PHE A 146 -57.29 -3.97 -66.23
CA PHE A 146 -57.33 -4.49 -67.59
C PHE A 146 -58.57 -3.94 -68.31
N SER A 147 -58.41 -3.51 -69.56
CA SER A 147 -59.50 -2.99 -70.39
C SER A 147 -59.19 -3.22 -71.86
N ASN A 148 -59.95 -4.09 -72.54
CA ASN A 148 -59.78 -4.39 -73.96
C ASN A 148 -61.12 -4.64 -74.66
N MET A 149 -61.25 -4.13 -75.88
CA MET A 149 -62.47 -4.20 -76.70
C MET A 149 -62.45 -5.40 -77.64
N VAL A 150 -63.49 -6.24 -77.60
CA VAL A 150 -63.72 -7.33 -78.57
C VAL A 150 -64.62 -6.85 -79.71
N THR A 151 -64.36 -7.28 -80.93
CA THR A 151 -64.99 -6.81 -82.18
C THR A 151 -65.43 -7.99 -83.05
N ALA A 152 -66.51 -7.80 -83.83
CA ALA A 152 -67.08 -8.77 -84.78
C ALA A 152 -67.78 -8.07 -85.96
N SER A 153 -67.91 -8.73 -87.11
CA SER A 153 -68.64 -8.28 -88.31
C SER A 153 -69.97 -9.06 -88.49
N GLY A 154 -70.95 -8.55 -89.25
CA GLY A 154 -72.27 -9.22 -89.48
C GLY A 154 -73.45 -8.24 -89.51
N SER A 155 -74.69 -8.74 -89.67
CA SER A 155 -75.90 -7.88 -89.58
C SER A 155 -76.11 -7.38 -88.15
N THR A 156 -76.45 -6.10 -87.98
CA THR A 156 -76.63 -5.47 -86.65
C THR A 156 -78.05 -5.64 -86.10
N PRO A 157 -78.26 -5.64 -84.77
CA PRO A 157 -77.27 -5.49 -83.70
C PRO A 157 -76.51 -6.80 -83.36
N ILE A 158 -75.21 -6.69 -83.02
CA ILE A 158 -74.37 -7.81 -82.56
C ILE A 158 -74.13 -7.65 -81.05
N THR A 159 -74.34 -8.71 -80.28
CA THR A 159 -74.06 -8.78 -78.84
C THR A 159 -72.93 -9.74 -78.54
N PHE A 160 -72.15 -9.45 -77.50
CA PHE A 160 -71.02 -10.28 -77.06
C PHE A 160 -71.23 -10.87 -75.67
N THR A 161 -70.88 -12.15 -75.51
CA THR A 161 -70.72 -12.80 -74.22
C THR A 161 -69.34 -13.44 -74.12
N ALA A 162 -68.81 -13.58 -72.91
CA ALA A 162 -67.57 -14.30 -72.66
C ALA A 162 -67.74 -15.26 -71.47
N SER A 163 -67.18 -16.47 -71.58
CA SER A 163 -67.15 -17.46 -70.51
C SER A 163 -65.71 -17.82 -70.13
N ASN A 164 -65.52 -18.26 -68.88
CA ASN A 164 -64.22 -18.62 -68.31
C ASN A 164 -63.18 -17.48 -68.35
N LEU A 165 -63.61 -16.23 -68.14
CA LEU A 165 -62.68 -15.11 -67.99
C LEU A 165 -61.82 -15.28 -66.72
N PRO A 166 -60.56 -14.79 -66.72
CA PRO A 166 -59.76 -14.67 -65.51
C PRO A 166 -60.57 -13.99 -64.39
N ALA A 167 -60.45 -14.51 -63.16
CA ALA A 167 -61.14 -13.96 -62.00
C ALA A 167 -60.82 -12.45 -61.85
N GLY A 168 -61.86 -11.64 -61.68
CA GLY A 168 -61.76 -10.18 -61.62
C GLY A 168 -61.97 -9.46 -62.95
N LEU A 169 -62.11 -10.18 -64.06
CA LEU A 169 -62.53 -9.64 -65.36
C LEU A 169 -64.01 -9.94 -65.64
N THR A 170 -64.68 -8.99 -66.28
CA THR A 170 -66.06 -9.10 -66.73
C THR A 170 -66.19 -8.67 -68.18
N ASN A 171 -67.17 -9.22 -68.88
CA ASN A 171 -67.53 -8.85 -70.25
C ASN A 171 -68.82 -8.03 -70.22
N SER A 172 -68.94 -7.07 -71.12
CA SER A 172 -70.18 -6.35 -71.38
C SER A 172 -70.75 -6.72 -72.75
N THR A 173 -72.05 -6.49 -72.94
CA THR A 173 -72.77 -6.89 -74.16
C THR A 173 -72.28 -6.21 -75.44
N ASN A 174 -71.55 -5.10 -75.32
CA ASN A 174 -70.93 -4.40 -76.44
C ASN A 174 -69.54 -4.95 -76.82
N GLY A 175 -68.99 -5.91 -76.05
CA GLY A 175 -67.70 -6.55 -76.30
C GLY A 175 -66.55 -6.09 -75.41
N LEU A 176 -66.74 -5.11 -74.50
CA LEU A 176 -65.66 -4.60 -73.67
C LEU A 176 -65.40 -5.59 -72.52
N ILE A 177 -64.16 -6.07 -72.42
CA ILE A 177 -63.66 -6.89 -71.31
C ILE A 177 -62.84 -6.01 -70.39
N THR A 178 -63.31 -5.83 -69.16
CA THR A 178 -62.72 -4.93 -68.17
C THR A 178 -62.65 -5.55 -66.79
N GLY A 179 -61.81 -4.99 -65.93
CA GLY A 179 -61.74 -5.34 -64.52
C GLY A 179 -60.30 -5.42 -64.05
N THR A 180 -60.06 -6.02 -62.89
CA THR A 180 -58.71 -6.19 -62.35
C THR A 180 -58.49 -7.67 -62.09
N PRO A 181 -57.63 -8.37 -62.87
CA PRO A 181 -57.33 -9.76 -62.63
C PRO A 181 -56.86 -9.98 -61.19
N THR A 182 -57.42 -10.97 -60.50
CA THR A 182 -57.05 -11.29 -59.11
C THR A 182 -56.09 -12.49 -59.01
N ASN A 183 -55.99 -13.28 -60.08
CA ASN A 183 -55.20 -14.51 -60.12
C ASN A 183 -54.23 -14.47 -61.30
N ALA A 184 -52.96 -14.80 -61.04
CA ALA A 184 -51.96 -14.94 -62.08
C ALA A 184 -52.05 -16.33 -62.71
N GLY A 185 -51.65 -16.45 -63.97
CA GLY A 185 -51.69 -17.69 -64.73
C GLY A 185 -52.19 -17.49 -66.16
N THR A 186 -52.29 -18.61 -66.87
CA THR A 186 -52.79 -18.65 -68.24
C THR A 186 -54.20 -19.25 -68.23
N PHE A 187 -55.17 -18.50 -68.75
CA PHE A 187 -56.59 -18.88 -68.77
C PHE A 187 -57.08 -18.99 -70.22
N SER A 188 -57.86 -20.04 -70.52
CA SER A 188 -58.53 -20.19 -71.81
C SER A 188 -59.99 -19.78 -71.67
N SER A 189 -60.39 -18.71 -72.35
CA SER A 189 -61.74 -18.14 -72.31
C SER A 189 -62.41 -18.27 -73.68
N THR A 190 -63.75 -18.33 -73.71
CA THR A 190 -64.50 -18.39 -74.97
C THR A 190 -65.30 -17.11 -75.15
N LEU A 191 -65.11 -16.44 -76.29
CA LEU A 191 -65.88 -15.27 -76.73
C LEU A 191 -66.98 -15.72 -77.69
N THR A 192 -68.19 -15.19 -77.53
CA THR A 192 -69.34 -15.47 -78.39
C THR A 192 -69.90 -14.15 -78.91
N ALA A 193 -70.10 -14.04 -80.23
CA ALA A 193 -70.82 -12.93 -80.86
C ALA A 193 -72.12 -13.45 -81.50
N SER A 194 -73.24 -12.76 -81.28
CA SER A 194 -74.57 -13.18 -81.71
C SER A 194 -75.41 -12.03 -82.28
N ASN A 195 -76.25 -12.33 -83.29
CA ASN A 195 -77.28 -11.45 -83.84
C ASN A 195 -78.57 -12.25 -84.15
N SER A 196 -79.57 -11.62 -84.78
CA SER A 196 -80.85 -12.27 -85.13
C SER A 196 -80.74 -13.38 -86.19
N VAL A 197 -79.58 -13.56 -86.82
CA VAL A 197 -79.33 -14.54 -87.89
C VAL A 197 -78.49 -15.73 -87.40
N GLY A 198 -77.68 -15.57 -86.35
CA GLY A 198 -76.90 -16.66 -85.76
C GLY A 198 -75.84 -16.23 -84.74
N SER A 199 -75.00 -17.16 -84.30
CA SER A 199 -73.90 -16.90 -83.36
C SER A 199 -72.59 -17.61 -83.77
N THR A 200 -71.45 -17.03 -83.38
CA THR A 200 -70.09 -17.57 -83.59
C THR A 200 -69.28 -17.52 -82.30
N ASN A 201 -68.46 -18.55 -82.06
CA ASN A 201 -67.59 -18.65 -80.88
C ASN A 201 -66.09 -18.63 -81.28
N GLN A 202 -65.24 -18.04 -80.44
CA GLN A 202 -63.78 -18.06 -80.57
C GLN A 202 -63.11 -18.31 -79.21
N SER A 203 -62.15 -19.23 -79.16
CA SER A 203 -61.31 -19.45 -77.97
C SER A 203 -60.17 -18.44 -77.94
N VAL A 204 -59.94 -17.78 -76.80
CA VAL A 204 -58.88 -16.79 -76.58
C VAL A 204 -58.10 -17.10 -75.31
N THR A 205 -56.80 -16.78 -75.31
CA THR A 205 -55.90 -17.03 -74.18
C THR A 205 -55.59 -15.74 -73.42
N PHE A 206 -55.82 -15.72 -72.11
CA PHE A 206 -55.41 -14.64 -71.22
C PHE A 206 -54.16 -15.05 -70.44
N VAL A 207 -53.06 -14.31 -70.59
CA VAL A 207 -51.82 -14.50 -69.81
C VAL A 207 -51.75 -13.41 -68.75
N ILE A 208 -52.00 -13.76 -67.49
CA ILE A 208 -51.95 -12.83 -66.35
C ILE A 208 -50.66 -13.02 -65.57
N ALA A 209 -49.78 -12.03 -65.60
CA ALA A 209 -48.54 -12.02 -64.81
C ALA A 209 -48.82 -11.77 -63.32
N LYS A 210 -47.91 -12.22 -62.45
CA LYS A 210 -47.97 -11.91 -61.01
C LYS A 210 -47.82 -10.41 -60.78
N GLY A 211 -48.60 -9.88 -59.83
CA GLY A 211 -48.51 -8.49 -59.40
C GLY A 211 -47.27 -8.23 -58.53
N THR A 212 -46.87 -6.97 -58.42
CA THR A 212 -45.87 -6.53 -57.44
C THR A 212 -46.59 -5.97 -56.21
N PRO A 213 -46.35 -6.50 -55.00
CA PRO A 213 -46.99 -5.98 -53.79
C PRO A 213 -46.55 -4.54 -53.52
N VAL A 214 -47.46 -3.73 -52.97
CA VAL A 214 -47.17 -2.36 -52.55
C VAL A 214 -46.77 -2.37 -51.07
N ILE A 215 -45.54 -1.96 -50.77
CA ILE A 215 -45.05 -1.83 -49.40
C ILE A 215 -45.13 -0.35 -49.00
N SER A 216 -46.10 -0.01 -48.16
CA SER A 216 -46.33 1.36 -47.69
C SER A 216 -45.41 1.75 -46.53
N ASN A 217 -44.96 0.76 -45.76
CA ASN A 217 -43.94 0.95 -44.74
C ASN A 217 -43.13 -0.34 -44.59
N TRP A 218 -41.80 -0.25 -44.55
CA TRP A 218 -40.94 -1.38 -44.22
C TRP A 218 -40.80 -1.51 -42.69
N PRO A 219 -40.58 -2.72 -42.15
CA PRO A 219 -40.40 -2.91 -40.72
C PRO A 219 -39.10 -2.29 -40.20
N THR A 220 -39.04 -2.01 -38.90
CA THR A 220 -37.81 -1.61 -38.20
C THR A 220 -37.22 -2.78 -37.44
N ALA A 221 -35.90 -2.79 -37.28
CA ALA A 221 -35.16 -3.86 -36.61
C ALA A 221 -34.77 -3.45 -35.17
N SER A 222 -34.92 -4.35 -34.20
CA SER A 222 -34.36 -4.16 -32.86
C SER A 222 -32.83 -4.31 -32.88
N PRO A 223 -32.06 -3.56 -32.06
CA PRO A 223 -30.61 -3.73 -32.01
C PRO A 223 -30.19 -5.15 -31.60
N ILE A 224 -29.02 -5.59 -32.07
CA ILE A 224 -28.34 -6.82 -31.63
C ILE A 224 -26.93 -6.49 -31.12
N THR A 225 -26.22 -7.46 -30.55
CA THR A 225 -24.82 -7.33 -30.12
C THR A 225 -23.89 -8.07 -31.09
N TYR A 226 -22.67 -7.57 -31.29
CA TYR A 226 -21.68 -8.22 -32.13
C TYR A 226 -21.52 -9.71 -31.79
N GLY A 227 -21.42 -10.53 -32.83
CA GLY A 227 -21.40 -11.99 -32.71
C GLY A 227 -22.79 -12.63 -32.69
N GLN A 228 -23.90 -11.89 -32.56
CA GLN A 228 -25.26 -12.42 -32.76
C GLN A 228 -25.65 -12.49 -34.25
N ALA A 229 -26.54 -13.40 -34.60
CA ALA A 229 -27.07 -13.49 -35.96
C ALA A 229 -28.17 -12.45 -36.15
N VAL A 230 -28.40 -12.00 -37.38
CA VAL A 230 -29.48 -11.06 -37.70
C VAL A 230 -30.86 -11.62 -37.30
N SER A 231 -31.04 -12.95 -37.27
CA SER A 231 -32.24 -13.60 -36.73
C SER A 231 -32.53 -13.32 -35.26
N ASN A 232 -31.54 -12.86 -34.48
CA ASN A 232 -31.75 -12.39 -33.11
C ASN A 232 -32.41 -11.00 -33.04
N SER A 233 -32.45 -10.26 -34.17
CA SER A 233 -33.15 -8.98 -34.29
C SER A 233 -34.63 -9.20 -34.62
N VAL A 234 -35.51 -8.55 -33.88
CA VAL A 234 -36.95 -8.58 -34.08
C VAL A 234 -37.34 -7.51 -35.10
N LEU A 235 -37.96 -7.94 -36.21
CA LEU A 235 -38.63 -7.05 -37.14
C LEU A 235 -39.99 -6.65 -36.57
N THR A 236 -40.21 -5.35 -36.37
CA THR A 236 -41.46 -4.81 -35.83
C THR A 236 -42.06 -3.78 -36.79
N GLY A 237 -43.39 -3.79 -36.92
CA GLY A 237 -44.11 -2.93 -37.87
C GLY A 237 -44.11 -3.50 -39.30
N GLY A 238 -44.17 -2.60 -40.28
CA GLY A 238 -44.31 -2.93 -41.70
C GLY A 238 -45.76 -3.07 -42.15
N VAL A 239 -46.10 -2.48 -43.30
CA VAL A 239 -47.46 -2.47 -43.85
C VAL A 239 -47.40 -2.69 -45.36
N ALA A 240 -48.06 -3.74 -45.85
CA ALA A 240 -48.03 -4.16 -47.24
C ALA A 240 -49.43 -4.58 -47.74
N ASN A 241 -49.70 -4.39 -49.04
CA ASN A 241 -50.89 -4.86 -49.72
C ASN A 241 -50.50 -5.61 -51.02
N PRO A 242 -50.94 -6.88 -51.21
CA PRO A 242 -51.69 -7.74 -50.27
C PRO A 242 -50.89 -8.08 -49.02
N THR A 243 -51.56 -8.63 -48.00
CA THR A 243 -50.95 -9.03 -46.73
C THR A 243 -49.96 -10.20 -46.90
N GLY A 244 -48.95 -10.23 -46.03
CA GLY A 244 -47.82 -11.16 -46.11
C GLY A 244 -46.87 -11.00 -44.92
N ASN A 245 -45.74 -11.71 -44.96
CA ASN A 245 -44.77 -11.75 -43.88
C ASN A 245 -43.46 -11.08 -44.27
N PHE A 246 -42.86 -10.34 -43.34
CA PHE A 246 -41.49 -9.84 -43.46
C PHE A 246 -40.53 -10.78 -42.75
N THR A 247 -39.47 -11.19 -43.45
CA THR A 247 -38.42 -12.05 -42.90
C THR A 247 -37.05 -11.54 -43.31
N TRP A 248 -36.03 -11.79 -42.49
CA TRP A 248 -34.64 -11.55 -42.88
C TRP A 248 -34.26 -12.43 -44.07
N THR A 249 -33.67 -11.84 -45.11
CA THR A 249 -33.28 -12.58 -46.32
C THR A 249 -32.14 -13.56 -46.01
N VAL A 250 -31.18 -13.16 -45.17
CA VAL A 250 -30.06 -14.00 -44.70
C VAL A 250 -30.04 -13.98 -43.16
N PRO A 251 -30.89 -14.79 -42.50
CA PRO A 251 -31.07 -14.74 -41.05
C PRO A 251 -29.80 -15.11 -40.26
N THR A 252 -28.86 -15.84 -40.88
CA THR A 252 -27.61 -16.29 -40.27
C THR A 252 -26.47 -15.28 -40.34
N ASN A 253 -26.65 -14.16 -41.05
CA ASN A 253 -25.59 -13.16 -41.18
C ASN A 253 -25.18 -12.60 -39.81
N ARG A 254 -23.90 -12.29 -39.61
CA ARG A 254 -23.35 -11.73 -38.36
C ARG A 254 -22.55 -10.45 -38.69
N PRO A 255 -23.22 -9.29 -38.82
CA PRO A 255 -22.55 -8.04 -39.15
C PRO A 255 -21.64 -7.53 -38.03
N ASN A 256 -20.65 -6.71 -38.41
CA ASN A 256 -19.79 -5.97 -37.48
C ASN A 256 -20.59 -4.95 -36.67
N ALA A 257 -20.05 -4.50 -35.54
CA ALA A 257 -20.66 -3.44 -34.74
C ALA A 257 -20.80 -2.13 -35.56
N GLY A 258 -21.90 -1.40 -35.32
CA GLY A 258 -22.28 -0.20 -36.06
C GLY A 258 -23.67 -0.32 -36.70
N THR A 259 -24.04 0.68 -37.50
CA THR A 259 -25.29 0.66 -38.27
C THR A 259 -25.02 0.03 -39.63
N ASN A 260 -25.61 -1.14 -39.86
CA ASN A 260 -25.38 -1.93 -41.07
C ASN A 260 -26.68 -2.12 -41.85
N PRO A 261 -26.69 -1.91 -43.18
CA PRO A 261 -27.83 -2.25 -44.01
C PRO A 261 -27.99 -3.78 -44.08
N GLN A 262 -29.19 -4.30 -43.79
CA GLN A 262 -29.52 -5.73 -43.85
C GLN A 262 -30.79 -5.97 -44.66
N SER A 263 -30.78 -6.99 -45.51
CA SER A 263 -31.88 -7.28 -46.44
C SER A 263 -33.05 -7.98 -45.74
N VAL A 264 -34.25 -7.45 -45.95
CA VAL A 264 -35.54 -8.01 -45.53
C VAL A 264 -36.35 -8.34 -46.76
N THR A 265 -36.91 -9.55 -46.80
CA THR A 265 -37.82 -10.00 -47.85
C THR A 265 -39.25 -9.97 -47.35
N PHE A 266 -40.12 -9.29 -48.07
CA PHE A 266 -41.56 -9.44 -47.94
C PHE A 266 -42.05 -10.57 -48.84
N THR A 267 -42.75 -11.54 -48.25
CA THR A 267 -43.41 -12.63 -48.97
C THR A 267 -44.93 -12.50 -48.83
N PRO A 268 -45.66 -12.18 -49.91
CA PRO A 268 -47.13 -12.13 -49.90
C PRO A 268 -47.72 -13.49 -49.51
N MET A 269 -48.86 -13.53 -48.81
CA MET A 269 -49.56 -14.80 -48.55
C MET A 269 -50.06 -15.46 -49.85
N ALA A 270 -50.44 -14.65 -50.84
CA ALA A 270 -50.85 -15.11 -52.16
C ALA A 270 -49.64 -15.25 -53.11
N THR A 271 -48.67 -16.10 -52.77
CA THR A 271 -47.40 -16.29 -53.52
C THR A 271 -47.59 -16.71 -54.99
N ASN A 272 -48.71 -17.34 -55.31
CA ASN A 272 -49.06 -17.69 -56.70
C ASN A 272 -49.47 -16.47 -57.54
N ASN A 273 -49.88 -15.36 -56.90
CA ASN A 273 -50.43 -14.19 -57.57
C ASN A 273 -49.53 -12.94 -57.48
N TYR A 274 -48.60 -12.90 -56.51
CA TYR A 274 -47.70 -11.76 -56.30
C TYR A 274 -46.25 -12.20 -56.14
N ASN A 275 -45.31 -11.35 -56.59
CA ASN A 275 -43.87 -11.56 -56.41
C ASN A 275 -43.43 -11.16 -54.99
N SER A 276 -42.40 -11.82 -54.46
CA SER A 276 -41.71 -11.34 -53.26
C SER A 276 -40.83 -10.13 -53.58
N VAL A 277 -40.71 -9.19 -52.64
CA VAL A 277 -39.90 -7.97 -52.80
C VAL A 277 -38.94 -7.88 -51.63
N SER A 278 -37.69 -7.45 -51.88
CA SER A 278 -36.68 -7.27 -50.84
C SER A 278 -36.10 -5.86 -50.86
N THR A 279 -35.72 -5.36 -49.69
CA THR A 279 -34.95 -4.10 -49.55
C THR A 279 -34.01 -4.20 -48.34
N ASN A 280 -33.07 -3.27 -48.23
CA ASN A 280 -32.23 -3.12 -47.04
C ASN A 280 -32.88 -2.18 -46.03
N ILE A 281 -32.92 -2.59 -44.77
CA ILE A 281 -33.21 -1.73 -43.62
C ILE A 281 -31.98 -1.59 -42.72
N ASN A 282 -31.91 -0.51 -41.93
CA ASN A 282 -30.80 -0.29 -41.00
C ASN A 282 -30.95 -1.18 -39.75
N LEU A 283 -29.92 -1.99 -39.48
CA LEU A 283 -29.78 -2.74 -38.23
C LEU A 283 -28.64 -2.13 -37.40
N VAL A 284 -28.92 -1.81 -36.14
CA VAL A 284 -27.91 -1.38 -35.18
C VAL A 284 -27.29 -2.60 -34.50
N VAL A 285 -25.97 -2.72 -34.57
CA VAL A 285 -25.19 -3.76 -33.92
C VAL A 285 -24.31 -3.10 -32.85
N ASN A 286 -24.61 -3.34 -31.59
CA ASN A 286 -23.81 -2.84 -30.47
C ASN A 286 -22.51 -3.64 -30.36
N LYS A 287 -21.43 -2.99 -29.89
CA LYS A 287 -20.18 -3.70 -29.58
C LYS A 287 -20.41 -4.75 -28.49
N ALA A 288 -19.73 -5.89 -28.61
CA ALA A 288 -19.76 -6.92 -27.57
C ALA A 288 -18.82 -6.56 -26.41
N VAL A 289 -19.17 -6.97 -25.20
CA VAL A 289 -18.26 -6.90 -24.05
C VAL A 289 -17.50 -8.23 -23.99
N PRO A 290 -16.16 -8.24 -24.01
CA PRO A 290 -15.38 -9.47 -23.88
C PRO A 290 -15.63 -10.11 -22.52
N VAL A 291 -15.70 -11.44 -22.47
CA VAL A 291 -15.86 -12.18 -21.20
C VAL A 291 -14.48 -12.31 -20.58
N LEU A 292 -14.33 -11.75 -19.38
CA LEU A 292 -13.09 -11.78 -18.60
C LEU A 292 -13.21 -12.83 -17.49
N THR A 293 -12.15 -13.60 -17.29
CA THR A 293 -12.06 -14.58 -16.22
C THR A 293 -10.79 -14.35 -15.41
N TRP A 294 -10.95 -14.19 -14.10
CA TRP A 294 -9.87 -14.14 -13.13
C TRP A 294 -10.18 -15.16 -12.03
N THR A 295 -9.84 -16.42 -12.28
CA THR A 295 -10.10 -17.51 -11.33
C THR A 295 -9.32 -17.26 -10.03
N PRO A 296 -9.96 -17.39 -8.85
CA PRO A 296 -9.24 -17.35 -7.60
C PRO A 296 -8.47 -18.66 -7.46
N SER A 297 -7.20 -18.66 -7.86
CA SER A 297 -6.24 -19.48 -7.13
C SER A 297 -5.85 -18.64 -5.92
N PRO A 298 -5.84 -19.16 -4.68
CA PRO A 298 -5.18 -18.44 -3.59
C PRO A 298 -3.72 -18.35 -4.01
N ALA A 299 -3.34 -17.26 -4.68
CA ALA A 299 -1.97 -17.05 -5.10
C ALA A 299 -1.15 -17.25 -3.84
N ALA A 300 -0.27 -18.25 -3.87
CA ALA A 300 0.55 -18.71 -2.74
C ALA A 300 0.85 -17.52 -1.82
N GLY A 301 0.34 -17.58 -0.58
CA GLY A 301 0.20 -16.42 0.30
C GLY A 301 1.37 -15.46 0.16
N LEU A 302 1.12 -14.29 -0.40
CA LEU A 302 2.16 -13.26 -0.50
C LEU A 302 2.49 -12.82 0.92
N THR A 303 3.77 -12.72 1.23
CA THR A 303 4.24 -12.19 2.51
C THR A 303 5.01 -10.92 2.22
N TYR A 304 4.71 -9.83 2.91
CA TYR A 304 5.44 -8.57 2.76
C TYR A 304 6.95 -8.79 2.98
N PRO A 305 7.85 -8.22 2.16
CA PRO A 305 7.63 -7.27 1.05
C PRO A 305 7.67 -7.93 -0.35
N ALA A 306 7.18 -9.17 -0.51
CA ALA A 306 7.21 -9.84 -1.82
C ALA A 306 6.41 -9.05 -2.88
N PRO A 307 7.00 -8.76 -4.06
CA PRO A 307 6.32 -8.01 -5.11
C PRO A 307 5.27 -8.85 -5.85
N LEU A 308 4.30 -8.18 -6.47
CA LEU A 308 3.38 -8.79 -7.42
C LEU A 308 4.14 -9.38 -8.62
N SER A 309 3.66 -10.52 -9.09
CA SER A 309 4.20 -11.25 -10.24
C SER A 309 3.08 -11.69 -11.19
N SER A 310 3.46 -12.31 -12.31
CA SER A 310 2.50 -12.94 -13.23
C SER A 310 1.66 -14.04 -12.59
N THR A 311 2.05 -14.56 -11.42
CA THR A 311 1.24 -15.53 -10.65
C THR A 311 -0.05 -14.90 -10.13
N GLN A 312 0.00 -13.64 -9.70
CA GLN A 312 -1.19 -12.88 -9.27
C GLN A 312 -1.87 -12.18 -10.45
N LEU A 313 -1.10 -11.69 -11.42
CA LEU A 313 -1.55 -10.89 -12.55
C LEU A 313 -1.82 -11.75 -13.80
N ASN A 314 -2.78 -12.66 -13.68
CA ASN A 314 -3.06 -13.72 -14.66
C ASN A 314 -4.51 -13.76 -15.16
N ALA A 315 -5.18 -12.61 -15.25
CA ALA A 315 -6.52 -12.53 -15.83
C ALA A 315 -6.51 -12.97 -17.31
N THR A 316 -7.60 -13.59 -17.75
CA THR A 316 -7.76 -14.13 -19.11
C THR A 316 -9.03 -13.57 -19.76
N SER A 317 -9.06 -13.55 -21.10
CA SER A 317 -10.20 -13.07 -21.89
C SER A 317 -10.55 -14.10 -22.97
N THR A 318 -11.82 -14.16 -23.37
CA THR A 318 -12.28 -15.01 -24.47
C THR A 318 -11.85 -14.52 -25.85
N VAL A 319 -11.29 -13.30 -25.95
CA VAL A 319 -10.79 -12.71 -27.19
C VAL A 319 -9.37 -12.20 -27.02
N VAL A 320 -8.65 -12.01 -28.12
CA VAL A 320 -7.26 -11.55 -28.11
C VAL A 320 -7.19 -10.05 -27.82
N GLY A 321 -6.25 -9.64 -26.98
CA GLY A 321 -6.02 -8.24 -26.60
C GLY A 321 -4.90 -8.09 -25.59
N ASN A 322 -4.75 -6.88 -25.05
CA ASN A 322 -3.71 -6.50 -24.11
C ASN A 322 -4.27 -6.26 -22.71
N TRP A 323 -3.47 -6.59 -21.70
CA TRP A 323 -3.79 -6.37 -20.29
C TRP A 323 -2.95 -5.24 -19.69
N SER A 324 -3.61 -4.39 -18.92
CA SER A 324 -2.98 -3.44 -18.01
C SER A 324 -3.47 -3.69 -16.60
N TYR A 325 -2.57 -3.80 -15.63
CA TYR A 325 -2.90 -4.08 -14.23
C TYR A 325 -2.60 -2.88 -13.34
N ASN A 326 -3.47 -2.66 -12.35
CA ASN A 326 -3.24 -1.73 -11.27
C ASN A 326 -3.55 -2.41 -9.92
N PRO A 327 -2.58 -2.56 -9.01
CA PRO A 327 -1.16 -2.22 -9.15
C PRO A 327 -0.42 -3.04 -10.23
N THR A 328 0.70 -2.52 -10.74
CA THR A 328 1.48 -3.14 -11.83
C THR A 328 2.32 -4.32 -11.35
N ASN A 329 2.82 -5.13 -12.29
CA ASN A 329 3.84 -6.14 -12.01
C ASN A 329 5.06 -5.50 -11.31
N GLY A 330 5.59 -6.16 -10.27
CA GLY A 330 6.69 -5.64 -9.44
C GLY A 330 6.26 -4.74 -8.27
N ALA A 331 4.99 -4.34 -8.17
CA ALA A 331 4.52 -3.53 -7.04
C ALA A 331 4.54 -4.33 -5.73
N VAL A 332 5.07 -3.74 -4.66
CA VAL A 332 5.00 -4.30 -3.29
C VAL A 332 3.76 -3.76 -2.61
N LEU A 333 2.91 -4.66 -2.11
CA LEU A 333 1.66 -4.31 -1.46
C LEU A 333 1.78 -4.39 0.05
N ASN A 334 1.08 -3.51 0.76
CA ASN A 334 0.98 -3.58 2.22
C ASN A 334 0.28 -4.88 2.66
N ALA A 335 0.57 -5.34 3.86
CA ALA A 335 -0.12 -6.48 4.45
C ALA A 335 -1.63 -6.19 4.61
N GLY A 336 -2.44 -7.24 4.50
CA GLY A 336 -3.89 -7.17 4.47
C GLY A 336 -4.48 -7.50 3.09
N THR A 337 -5.77 -7.24 2.94
CA THR A 337 -6.52 -7.50 1.70
C THR A 337 -6.37 -6.31 0.75
N ASN A 338 -5.79 -6.55 -0.42
CA ASN A 338 -5.58 -5.56 -1.46
C ASN A 338 -6.43 -5.88 -2.70
N THR A 339 -6.96 -4.85 -3.35
CA THR A 339 -7.71 -4.98 -4.60
C THR A 339 -6.80 -4.81 -5.81
N LEU A 340 -6.91 -5.74 -6.76
CA LEU A 340 -6.23 -5.71 -8.05
C LEU A 340 -7.25 -5.43 -9.15
N VAL A 341 -6.91 -4.57 -10.10
CA VAL A 341 -7.75 -4.22 -11.25
C VAL A 341 -7.01 -4.60 -12.53
N GLY A 342 -7.60 -5.47 -13.34
CA GLY A 342 -7.16 -5.80 -14.69
C GLY A 342 -8.03 -5.08 -15.71
N THR A 343 -7.44 -4.19 -16.50
CA THR A 343 -8.09 -3.52 -17.63
C THR A 343 -7.68 -4.23 -18.91
N PHE A 344 -8.66 -4.76 -19.63
CA PHE A 344 -8.47 -5.46 -20.90
C PHE A 344 -8.87 -4.57 -22.07
N THR A 345 -7.95 -4.44 -23.03
CA THR A 345 -8.19 -3.75 -24.31
C THR A 345 -8.13 -4.78 -25.44
N PRO A 346 -9.27 -5.15 -26.05
CA PRO A 346 -9.32 -6.06 -27.18
C PRO A 346 -8.50 -5.54 -28.37
N THR A 347 -7.88 -6.42 -29.15
CA THR A 347 -7.24 -6.04 -30.42
C THR A 347 -8.29 -5.55 -31.43
N ASP A 348 -9.46 -6.20 -31.46
CA ASP A 348 -10.61 -5.76 -32.26
C ASP A 348 -11.46 -4.72 -31.49
N THR A 349 -10.95 -3.49 -31.46
CA THR A 349 -11.65 -2.35 -30.84
C THR A 349 -12.85 -1.85 -31.65
N ALA A 350 -13.00 -2.30 -32.90
CA ALA A 350 -14.14 -1.94 -33.73
C ALA A 350 -15.40 -2.67 -33.24
N ASN A 351 -15.27 -3.95 -32.88
CA ASN A 351 -16.40 -4.79 -32.51
C ASN A 351 -16.55 -5.06 -31.01
N TYR A 352 -15.50 -4.84 -30.21
CA TYR A 352 -15.54 -5.00 -28.75
C TYR A 352 -15.31 -3.70 -28.00
N THR A 353 -15.91 -3.60 -26.81
CA THR A 353 -15.58 -2.55 -25.83
C THR A 353 -14.44 -2.99 -24.93
N ASN A 354 -13.72 -2.02 -24.35
CA ASN A 354 -12.82 -2.31 -23.23
C ASN A 354 -13.63 -2.85 -22.04
N ALA A 355 -13.00 -3.68 -21.22
CA ALA A 355 -13.61 -4.24 -20.03
C ALA A 355 -12.61 -4.28 -18.87
N THR A 356 -13.12 -4.26 -17.64
CA THR A 356 -12.34 -4.32 -16.42
C THR A 356 -12.80 -5.48 -15.56
N ILE A 357 -11.88 -6.15 -14.87
CA ILE A 357 -12.17 -7.17 -13.87
C ILE A 357 -11.37 -6.88 -12.60
N THR A 358 -11.97 -7.12 -11.45
CA THR A 358 -11.33 -6.95 -10.14
C THR A 358 -11.10 -8.28 -9.48
N ASN A 359 -10.00 -8.42 -8.75
CA ASN A 359 -9.73 -9.54 -7.86
C ASN A 359 -9.08 -9.02 -6.56
N THR A 360 -8.98 -9.85 -5.54
CA THR A 360 -8.33 -9.50 -4.28
C THR A 360 -7.17 -10.43 -3.99
N VAL A 361 -6.12 -9.90 -3.38
CA VAL A 361 -5.00 -10.68 -2.84
C VAL A 361 -4.82 -10.35 -1.37
N VAL A 362 -4.65 -11.38 -0.54
CA VAL A 362 -4.32 -11.23 0.88
C VAL A 362 -2.82 -11.33 1.02
N VAL A 363 -2.21 -10.30 1.61
CA VAL A 363 -0.77 -10.24 1.90
C VAL A 363 -0.57 -10.43 3.40
N ALA A 364 0.15 -11.48 3.79
CA ALA A 364 0.55 -11.70 5.17
C ALA A 364 1.66 -10.70 5.58
N LYS A 365 1.71 -10.38 6.87
CA LYS A 365 2.81 -9.57 7.42
C LYS A 365 4.15 -10.30 7.29
N GLY A 366 5.21 -9.55 7.00
CA GLY A 366 6.58 -10.05 6.95
C GLY A 366 7.09 -10.51 8.31
N SER A 367 8.01 -11.47 8.31
CA SER A 367 8.74 -11.88 9.52
C SER A 367 9.80 -10.86 9.88
N ASN A 368 9.90 -10.50 11.16
CA ASN A 368 10.90 -9.57 11.65
C ASN A 368 11.81 -10.23 12.68
N ASN A 369 13.13 -10.05 12.53
CA ASN A 369 14.14 -10.64 13.40
C ASN A 369 15.07 -9.55 13.92
N ILE A 370 15.49 -9.65 15.19
CA ILE A 370 16.51 -8.77 15.78
C ILE A 370 17.87 -9.45 15.73
N ILE A 371 18.89 -8.71 15.32
CA ILE A 371 20.30 -9.08 15.49
C ILE A 371 20.87 -8.20 16.59
N PHE A 372 21.24 -8.82 17.72
CA PHE A 372 21.86 -8.15 18.86
C PHE A 372 23.05 -8.98 19.35
N GLY A 373 24.27 -8.50 19.06
CA GLY A 373 25.51 -9.20 19.40
C GLY A 373 25.85 -9.11 20.89
N ALA A 374 26.76 -9.99 21.34
CA ALA A 374 27.24 -10.00 22.72
C ALA A 374 27.82 -8.65 23.13
N LEU A 375 27.54 -8.24 24.37
CA LEU A 375 28.07 -7.01 24.94
C LEU A 375 29.45 -7.28 25.54
N PRO A 376 30.43 -6.37 25.34
CA PRO A 376 31.74 -6.51 25.99
C PRO A 376 31.60 -6.31 27.50
N ILE A 377 32.55 -6.89 28.25
CA ILE A 377 32.72 -6.56 29.67
C ILE A 377 33.00 -5.06 29.79
N LYS A 378 32.34 -4.44 30.77
CA LYS A 378 32.55 -3.06 31.16
C LYS A 378 33.12 -3.00 32.57
N TYR A 379 33.64 -1.85 32.94
CA TYR A 379 34.15 -1.59 34.27
C TYR A 379 33.39 -0.41 34.88
N VAL A 380 33.27 -0.40 36.21
CA VAL A 380 32.80 0.80 36.93
C VAL A 380 33.64 2.00 36.51
N GLY A 381 32.98 3.11 36.20
CA GLY A 381 33.64 4.31 35.67
C GLY A 381 33.81 4.36 34.15
N ASP A 382 33.47 3.29 33.41
CA ASP A 382 33.46 3.34 31.94
C ASP A 382 32.45 4.39 31.44
N ALA A 383 32.86 5.13 30.39
CA ALA A 383 31.98 6.07 29.72
C ALA A 383 30.74 5.36 29.12
N ALA A 384 29.62 6.09 29.07
CA ALA A 384 28.39 5.62 28.44
C ALA A 384 28.61 5.22 26.97
N PHE A 385 27.88 4.20 26.51
CA PHE A 385 28.04 3.65 25.16
C PHE A 385 26.70 3.33 24.50
N ASN A 386 26.68 3.31 23.17
CA ASN A 386 25.47 3.03 22.40
C ASN A 386 25.32 1.55 22.03
N LEU A 387 24.09 1.05 22.10
CA LEU A 387 23.67 -0.26 21.60
C LEU A 387 23.38 -0.20 20.11
N THR A 388 23.69 -1.28 19.39
CA THR A 388 23.64 -1.32 17.91
C THR A 388 22.80 -2.48 17.37
N ALA A 389 21.79 -2.95 18.11
CA ALA A 389 20.89 -3.97 17.58
C ALA A 389 20.12 -3.46 16.36
N THR A 390 19.87 -4.36 15.41
CA THR A 390 19.14 -4.05 14.17
C THR A 390 17.96 -5.00 14.01
N ALA A 391 16.88 -4.51 13.39
CA ALA A 391 15.73 -5.33 13.01
C ALA A 391 15.73 -5.55 11.49
N SER A 392 15.39 -6.75 11.02
CA SER A 392 15.34 -7.05 9.58
C SER A 392 14.29 -6.24 8.81
N SER A 393 13.29 -5.70 9.52
CA SER A 393 12.31 -4.74 8.98
C SER A 393 12.85 -3.33 8.76
N GLY A 394 14.01 -2.98 9.33
CA GLY A 394 14.54 -1.61 9.36
C GLY A 394 13.87 -0.70 10.41
N LEU A 395 12.89 -1.21 11.17
CA LEU A 395 12.22 -0.46 12.23
C LEU A 395 13.15 -0.28 13.45
N ALA A 396 12.97 0.82 14.18
CA ALA A 396 13.78 1.14 15.34
C ALA A 396 13.64 0.08 16.45
N VAL A 397 14.76 -0.28 17.07
CA VAL A 397 14.82 -1.21 18.21
C VAL A 397 14.80 -0.43 19.51
N THR A 398 14.07 -0.93 20.50
CA THR A 398 13.98 -0.39 21.86
C THR A 398 14.72 -1.28 22.83
N TYR A 399 15.20 -0.73 23.94
CA TYR A 399 16.03 -1.44 24.91
C TYR A 399 15.55 -1.23 26.34
N THR A 400 15.75 -2.23 27.18
CA THR A 400 15.51 -2.16 28.63
C THR A 400 16.63 -2.87 29.38
N SER A 401 16.97 -2.39 30.58
CA SER A 401 17.85 -3.08 31.52
C SER A 401 17.02 -3.78 32.59
N SER A 402 17.40 -5.00 32.96
CA SER A 402 16.75 -5.74 34.05
C SER A 402 17.16 -5.25 35.45
N ASN A 403 18.31 -4.57 35.56
CA ASN A 403 18.85 -4.03 36.80
C ASN A 403 19.50 -2.66 36.55
N THR A 404 18.82 -1.60 36.98
CA THR A 404 19.27 -0.21 36.80
C THR A 404 20.38 0.20 37.77
N ASN A 405 20.60 -0.54 38.86
CA ASN A 405 21.72 -0.31 39.78
C ASN A 405 23.06 -0.74 39.15
N VAL A 406 23.02 -1.57 38.10
CA VAL A 406 24.21 -1.96 37.33
C VAL A 406 24.35 -1.06 36.09
N ALA A 407 23.28 -0.91 35.30
CA ALA A 407 23.28 0.00 34.17
C ALA A 407 21.87 0.49 33.80
N THR A 408 21.74 1.78 33.48
CA THR A 408 20.51 2.38 32.95
C THR A 408 20.56 2.47 31.43
N VAL A 409 19.38 2.52 30.78
CA VAL A 409 19.27 2.62 29.31
C VAL A 409 18.27 3.71 28.94
N LEU A 410 18.72 4.69 28.17
CA LEU A 410 17.90 5.76 27.60
C LEU A 410 18.05 5.76 26.08
N GLY A 411 17.00 5.40 25.35
CA GLY A 411 17.10 5.14 23.92
C GLY A 411 18.06 3.98 23.65
N SER A 412 19.17 4.24 22.95
CA SER A 412 20.28 3.28 22.76
C SER A 412 21.45 3.48 23.72
N LEU A 413 21.45 4.54 24.52
CA LEU A 413 22.59 4.90 25.37
C LEU A 413 22.52 4.14 26.69
N VAL A 414 23.56 3.37 26.98
CA VAL A 414 23.75 2.66 28.26
C VAL A 414 24.69 3.49 29.13
N THR A 415 24.28 3.76 30.37
CA THR A 415 25.12 4.40 31.40
C THR A 415 25.45 3.37 32.48
N ILE A 416 26.73 3.20 32.78
CA ILE A 416 27.20 2.32 33.84
C ILE A 416 26.95 2.98 35.20
N VAL A 417 26.34 2.24 36.13
CA VAL A 417 25.98 2.74 37.47
C VAL A 417 26.82 2.04 38.53
N GLY A 418 26.88 0.71 38.53
CA GLY A 418 27.58 -0.06 39.56
C GLY A 418 28.05 -1.42 39.05
N GLU A 419 28.85 -2.12 39.87
CA GLU A 419 29.32 -3.47 39.53
C GLU A 419 28.20 -4.51 39.56
N GLY A 420 28.38 -5.59 38.82
CA GLY A 420 27.44 -6.70 38.75
C GLY A 420 27.04 -7.06 37.32
N THR A 421 25.88 -7.71 37.18
CA THR A 421 25.35 -8.12 35.88
C THR A 421 23.94 -7.61 35.67
N THR A 422 23.63 -7.20 34.45
CA THR A 422 22.26 -6.87 34.02
C THR A 422 21.97 -7.47 32.66
N THR A 423 20.72 -7.88 32.44
CA THR A 423 20.27 -8.32 31.12
C THR A 423 19.72 -7.12 30.37
N ILE A 424 20.31 -6.83 29.21
CA ILE A 424 19.80 -5.85 28.26
C ILE A 424 18.90 -6.57 27.25
N THR A 425 17.64 -6.15 27.16
CA THR A 425 16.65 -6.74 26.25
C THR A 425 16.40 -5.80 25.08
N ALA A 426 16.67 -6.26 23.85
CA ALA A 426 16.32 -5.58 22.61
C ALA A 426 14.94 -6.04 22.13
N SER A 427 14.02 -5.11 21.87
CA SER A 427 12.63 -5.40 21.48
C SER A 427 12.15 -4.56 20.30
N GLN A 428 11.31 -5.16 19.46
CA GLN A 428 10.70 -4.51 18.30
C GLN A 428 9.26 -5.02 18.12
N ALA A 429 8.28 -4.11 18.11
CA ALA A 429 6.85 -4.44 18.18
C ALA A 429 6.16 -4.75 16.84
N GLY A 430 6.87 -4.66 15.73
CA GLY A 430 6.34 -4.73 14.36
C GLY A 430 5.62 -3.44 13.98
N ASP A 431 4.85 -3.51 12.89
CA ASP A 431 3.96 -2.44 12.43
C ASP A 431 2.77 -3.04 11.65
N SER A 432 2.13 -2.27 10.76
CA SER A 432 1.06 -2.76 9.91
C SER A 432 1.51 -3.84 8.92
N ASN A 433 2.79 -3.87 8.53
CA ASN A 433 3.35 -4.73 7.50
C ASN A 433 4.28 -5.84 8.04
N TRP A 434 4.84 -5.66 9.24
CA TRP A 434 5.76 -6.58 9.89
C TRP A 434 5.18 -7.13 11.19
N ASN A 435 5.43 -8.41 11.43
CA ASN A 435 5.17 -9.01 12.75
C ASN A 435 6.16 -8.44 13.78
N ALA A 436 5.78 -8.48 15.06
CA ALA A 436 6.71 -8.22 16.15
C ALA A 436 7.89 -9.20 16.08
N ALA A 437 9.10 -8.71 16.34
CA ALA A 437 10.26 -9.58 16.48
C ALA A 437 10.28 -10.21 17.87
N ALA A 438 10.78 -11.45 17.96
CA ALA A 438 11.13 -12.01 19.26
C ALA A 438 12.24 -11.15 19.89
N SER A 439 12.05 -10.76 21.15
CA SER A 439 13.08 -10.00 21.87
C SER A 439 14.36 -10.83 22.03
N VAL A 440 15.51 -10.17 21.88
CA VAL A 440 16.83 -10.79 22.04
C VAL A 440 17.50 -10.16 23.26
N THR A 441 18.05 -10.98 24.13
CA THR A 441 18.70 -10.54 25.37
C THR A 441 20.21 -10.72 25.29
N GLN A 442 20.94 -9.80 25.93
CA GLN A 442 22.38 -9.90 26.12
C GLN A 442 22.74 -9.53 27.56
N THR A 443 23.64 -10.30 28.16
CA THR A 443 24.16 -9.98 29.50
C THR A 443 25.24 -8.92 29.37
N LEU A 444 25.07 -7.81 30.08
CA LEU A 444 26.11 -6.85 30.36
C LEU A 444 26.73 -7.19 31.71
N THR A 445 28.03 -7.42 31.72
CA THR A 445 28.82 -7.61 32.94
C THR A 445 29.65 -6.36 33.19
N VAL A 446 29.48 -5.77 34.38
CA VAL A 446 30.26 -4.64 34.87
C VAL A 446 31.14 -5.13 36.02
N GLN A 447 32.45 -5.05 35.84
CA GLN A 447 33.44 -5.46 36.83
C GLN A 447 33.96 -4.24 37.62
N PRO A 448 34.53 -4.45 38.82
CA PRO A 448 35.21 -3.38 39.53
C PRO A 448 36.36 -2.80 38.69
N ALA A 449 36.58 -1.49 38.79
CA ALA A 449 37.59 -0.77 38.01
C ALA A 449 39.00 -1.36 38.16
N ILE A 450 39.30 -1.95 39.34
CA ILE A 450 40.59 -2.57 39.64
C ILE A 450 40.90 -3.78 38.75
N ASN A 451 39.91 -4.40 38.10
CA ASN A 451 40.13 -5.53 37.18
C ASN A 451 40.49 -5.09 35.76
N ARG A 452 40.47 -3.78 35.46
CA ARG A 452 40.86 -3.27 34.14
C ARG A 452 42.32 -3.61 33.87
N GLY A 453 42.63 -4.12 32.68
CA GLY A 453 44.01 -4.44 32.27
C GLY A 453 44.63 -5.63 33.01
N LEU A 454 43.83 -6.42 33.73
CA LEU A 454 44.29 -7.66 34.37
C LEU A 454 44.67 -8.68 33.29
N VAL A 455 45.88 -9.23 33.41
CA VAL A 455 46.46 -10.23 32.50
C VAL A 455 46.33 -11.63 33.09
N ALA A 456 46.57 -11.76 34.40
CA ALA A 456 46.33 -12.99 35.14
C ALA A 456 46.03 -12.67 36.61
N TYR A 457 45.16 -13.47 37.22
CA TYR A 457 44.86 -13.40 38.64
C TYR A 457 44.78 -14.81 39.22
N TYR A 458 45.68 -15.12 40.15
CA TYR A 458 45.78 -16.39 40.83
C TYR A 458 45.42 -16.22 42.31
N PRO A 459 44.14 -16.43 42.70
CA PRO A 459 43.73 -16.36 44.09
C PRO A 459 44.21 -17.54 44.93
N PHE A 460 44.71 -18.60 44.31
CA PHE A 460 45.16 -19.82 44.98
C PHE A 460 44.09 -20.53 45.84
N ASN A 461 42.82 -20.32 45.50
CA ASN A 461 41.66 -21.03 46.05
C ASN A 461 41.57 -22.47 45.52
N GLY A 462 42.42 -23.34 46.09
CA GLY A 462 42.48 -24.77 45.83
C GLY A 462 43.26 -25.17 44.57
N ASN A 463 43.69 -24.22 43.74
CA ASN A 463 44.42 -24.46 42.50
C ASN A 463 45.21 -23.19 42.07
N ALA A 464 46.02 -23.29 41.00
CA ALA A 464 46.73 -22.15 40.42
C ALA A 464 46.12 -21.68 39.08
N ASN A 465 44.79 -21.74 38.96
CA ASN A 465 44.09 -21.28 37.76
C ASN A 465 43.97 -19.75 37.75
N ASP A 466 44.15 -19.18 36.56
CA ASP A 466 43.84 -17.78 36.29
C ASP A 466 42.32 -17.50 36.31
N GLU A 467 41.89 -16.60 37.20
CA GLU A 467 40.52 -16.10 37.35
C GLU A 467 40.30 -14.72 36.71
N SER A 468 41.29 -14.16 36.00
CA SER A 468 41.11 -12.93 35.23
C SER A 468 40.19 -13.09 34.01
N GLY A 469 39.96 -14.34 33.58
CA GLY A 469 39.23 -14.68 32.35
C GLY A 469 40.12 -14.80 31.10
N ASN A 470 41.42 -14.56 31.20
CA ASN A 470 42.35 -14.65 30.06
C ASN A 470 42.92 -16.06 29.82
N GLY A 471 42.60 -17.03 30.69
CA GLY A 471 42.99 -18.43 30.51
C GLY A 471 44.48 -18.71 30.74
N ASN A 472 45.19 -17.81 31.44
CA ASN A 472 46.61 -17.97 31.76
C ASN A 472 46.83 -18.93 32.95
N HIS A 473 46.18 -20.09 32.98
CA HIS A 473 46.28 -21.03 34.10
C HIS A 473 47.74 -21.49 34.33
N ALA A 474 48.20 -21.42 35.57
CA ALA A 474 49.56 -21.76 35.95
C ALA A 474 49.69 -23.22 36.42
N THR A 475 50.88 -23.80 36.29
CA THR A 475 51.15 -25.20 36.65
C THR A 475 51.94 -25.28 37.95
N VAL A 476 51.40 -25.97 38.95
CA VAL A 476 52.05 -26.13 40.26
C VAL A 476 53.12 -27.23 40.21
N ASN A 477 54.34 -26.91 40.64
CA ASN A 477 55.46 -27.84 40.75
C ASN A 477 55.92 -27.93 42.21
N GLY A 478 55.35 -28.87 42.97
CA GLY A 478 55.78 -29.22 44.32
C GLY A 478 55.29 -28.30 45.47
N ALA A 479 54.83 -27.08 45.19
CA ALA A 479 54.21 -26.22 46.19
C ALA A 479 52.91 -26.85 46.73
N SER A 480 52.66 -26.71 48.03
CA SER A 480 51.51 -27.34 48.71
C SER A 480 50.46 -26.31 49.10
N LEU A 481 49.18 -26.65 48.99
CA LEU A 481 48.10 -25.79 49.48
C LEU A 481 48.18 -25.58 51.00
N THR A 482 47.82 -24.40 51.46
CA THR A 482 47.85 -24.00 52.87
C THR A 482 46.74 -22.99 53.19
N SER A 483 46.65 -22.56 54.44
CA SER A 483 45.69 -21.52 54.83
C SER A 483 46.16 -20.13 54.39
N ASP A 484 45.22 -19.32 53.93
CA ASP A 484 45.47 -17.93 53.54
C ASP A 484 45.59 -16.99 54.75
N ARG A 485 45.61 -15.68 54.46
CA ARG A 485 45.62 -14.61 55.46
C ARG A 485 44.35 -14.52 56.31
N MET A 486 43.23 -15.01 55.80
CA MET A 486 41.93 -15.03 56.49
C MET A 486 41.69 -16.34 57.27
N GLY A 487 42.63 -17.30 57.18
CA GLY A 487 42.52 -18.62 57.78
C GLY A 487 41.70 -19.62 56.97
N ALA A 488 41.23 -19.27 55.78
CA ALA A 488 40.57 -20.17 54.86
C ALA A 488 41.54 -21.27 54.42
N THR A 489 41.12 -22.53 54.51
CA THR A 489 41.97 -23.68 54.19
C THR A 489 42.11 -23.86 52.68
N ASN A 490 43.29 -24.29 52.25
CA ASN A 490 43.62 -24.49 50.83
C ASN A 490 43.40 -23.24 49.95
N ALA A 491 43.59 -22.05 50.51
CA ALA A 491 43.39 -20.77 49.84
C ALA A 491 44.71 -20.01 49.58
N ALA A 492 45.85 -20.65 49.81
CA ALA A 492 47.18 -20.12 49.50
C ALA A 492 48.14 -21.27 49.16
N TYR A 493 49.33 -20.96 48.64
CA TYR A 493 50.41 -21.95 48.43
C TYR A 493 51.58 -21.73 49.38
N SER A 494 52.07 -22.82 49.97
CA SER A 494 53.30 -22.89 50.74
C SER A 494 54.46 -23.41 49.88
N PHE A 495 55.59 -22.73 49.99
CA PHE A 495 56.84 -23.02 49.31
C PHE A 495 57.91 -23.38 50.36
N ASN A 496 58.54 -24.54 50.20
CA ASN A 496 59.49 -25.09 51.16
C ASN A 496 60.94 -24.58 50.99
N GLY A 497 61.21 -23.68 50.04
CA GLY A 497 62.57 -23.24 49.72
C GLY A 497 63.42 -24.26 48.94
N SER A 498 62.85 -25.34 48.39
CA SER A 498 63.58 -26.35 47.62
C SER A 498 62.68 -27.09 46.63
N GLY A 499 62.85 -26.82 45.33
CA GLY A 499 62.12 -27.52 44.27
C GLY A 499 60.67 -27.06 44.08
N ASN A 500 60.16 -26.16 44.92
CA ASN A 500 58.78 -25.66 44.86
C ASN A 500 58.70 -24.39 44.01
N TYR A 501 57.87 -24.42 42.98
CA TYR A 501 57.53 -23.24 42.17
C TYR A 501 56.17 -23.43 41.47
N ILE A 502 55.61 -22.34 40.99
CA ILE A 502 54.43 -22.35 40.12
C ILE A 502 54.85 -21.74 38.78
N GLN A 503 54.63 -22.47 37.70
CA GLN A 503 55.02 -22.10 36.35
C GLN A 503 53.89 -21.30 35.69
N VAL A 504 54.14 -20.01 35.42
CA VAL A 504 53.23 -19.15 34.64
C VAL A 504 53.33 -19.57 33.16
N PRO A 505 52.22 -19.62 32.41
CA PRO A 505 52.24 -20.06 31.02
C PRO A 505 52.95 -19.08 30.07
N GLY A 506 53.55 -19.63 29.01
CA GLY A 506 54.25 -18.87 27.99
C GLY A 506 55.74 -18.59 28.31
N ASN A 507 56.48 -18.14 27.29
CA ASN A 507 57.93 -17.90 27.37
C ASN A 507 58.33 -16.42 27.22
N ARG A 508 57.37 -15.50 27.26
CA ARG A 508 57.60 -14.04 27.12
C ARG A 508 56.51 -13.25 27.84
N PHE A 509 56.17 -13.72 29.05
CA PHE A 509 55.05 -13.17 29.81
C PHE A 509 55.30 -11.68 30.07
N MET A 510 54.37 -10.81 29.65
CA MET A 510 54.49 -9.35 29.79
C MET A 510 55.62 -8.67 28.99
N ASP A 511 56.15 -9.30 27.93
CA ASP A 511 57.14 -8.69 27.01
C ASP A 511 56.59 -7.43 26.29
N ASN A 512 57.48 -6.51 25.94
CA ASN A 512 57.20 -5.21 25.28
C ASN A 512 56.26 -4.25 26.03
N ASN A 513 56.00 -4.47 27.32
CA ASN A 513 55.24 -3.50 28.12
C ASN A 513 56.13 -2.34 28.59
N THR A 514 55.55 -1.15 28.61
CA THR A 514 56.14 0.06 29.18
C THR A 514 55.50 0.45 30.51
N LYS A 515 54.36 -0.18 30.84
CA LYS A 515 53.59 -0.02 32.08
C LYS A 515 53.10 -1.39 32.53
N ILE A 516 53.30 -1.73 33.79
CA ILE A 516 52.83 -2.98 34.39
C ILE A 516 52.55 -2.79 35.88
N THR A 517 51.73 -3.68 36.44
CA THR A 517 51.63 -3.87 37.90
C THR A 517 51.67 -5.35 38.23
N ILE A 518 52.45 -5.72 39.24
CA ILE A 518 52.45 -7.07 39.82
C ILE A 518 52.15 -6.93 41.31
N SER A 519 51.12 -7.60 41.80
CA SER A 519 50.71 -7.58 43.21
C SER A 519 50.62 -9.01 43.75
N ALA A 520 50.96 -9.20 45.02
CA ALA A 520 50.80 -10.47 45.71
C ALA A 520 50.68 -10.26 47.22
N TRP A 521 50.07 -11.22 47.89
CA TRP A 521 50.22 -11.40 49.32
C TRP A 521 51.32 -12.42 49.60
N TYR A 522 52.16 -12.11 50.58
CA TYR A 522 53.24 -13.00 50.99
C TYR A 522 53.32 -13.12 52.52
N ARG A 523 53.76 -14.29 52.97
CA ARG A 523 54.14 -14.55 54.35
C ARG A 523 55.50 -15.23 54.38
N PHE A 524 56.52 -14.46 54.75
CA PHE A 524 57.88 -14.98 54.80
C PHE A 524 58.11 -15.85 56.05
N GLN A 525 58.88 -16.93 55.89
CA GLN A 525 59.20 -17.89 56.96
C GLN A 525 60.68 -17.90 57.38
N GLY A 526 61.44 -16.86 57.02
CA GLY A 526 62.66 -16.49 57.74
C GLY A 526 63.95 -17.23 57.38
N THR A 527 63.93 -18.30 56.58
CA THR A 527 65.11 -19.18 56.46
C THR A 527 65.80 -19.23 55.10
N LYS A 528 65.22 -18.69 54.02
CA LYS A 528 65.86 -18.68 52.69
C LYS A 528 65.41 -17.51 51.81
N SER A 529 66.36 -16.71 51.32
CA SER A 529 66.11 -15.70 50.29
C SER A 529 65.83 -16.33 48.93
N GLY A 530 64.90 -15.76 48.17
CA GLY A 530 64.52 -16.26 46.86
C GLY A 530 63.53 -15.35 46.13
N GLN A 531 63.11 -15.78 44.95
CA GLN A 531 62.18 -15.02 44.11
C GLN A 531 60.74 -15.38 44.43
N ILE A 532 59.91 -14.40 44.81
CA ILE A 532 58.46 -14.61 44.88
C ILE A 532 57.85 -14.59 43.48
N PHE A 533 58.46 -13.86 42.56
CA PHE A 533 58.21 -13.95 41.12
C PHE A 533 59.46 -13.54 40.34
N ALA A 534 59.74 -14.23 39.25
CA ALA A 534 60.79 -13.84 38.32
C ALA A 534 60.51 -14.37 36.92
N SER A 535 61.17 -13.76 35.93
CA SER A 535 61.26 -14.28 34.58
C SER A 535 62.70 -14.25 34.11
N GLY A 536 63.20 -15.30 33.45
CA GLY A 536 64.58 -15.29 32.93
C GLY A 536 65.05 -16.62 32.35
N ASP A 537 66.38 -16.79 32.26
CA ASP A 537 67.02 -18.10 32.07
C ASP A 537 68.36 -18.30 32.82
N THR A 538 68.98 -19.47 32.66
CA THR A 538 70.20 -19.85 33.39
C THR A 538 71.48 -19.09 32.97
N ARG A 539 71.42 -18.15 32.03
CA ARG A 539 72.59 -17.38 31.59
C ARG A 539 72.90 -16.23 32.55
N PRO A 540 74.17 -15.82 32.65
CA PRO A 540 74.51 -14.58 33.34
C PRO A 540 73.96 -13.37 32.57
N GLY A 541 73.25 -12.48 33.25
CA GLY A 541 72.64 -11.30 32.65
C GLY A 541 71.58 -10.66 33.52
N TYR A 542 70.82 -9.73 32.94
CA TYR A 542 69.60 -9.23 33.57
C TYR A 542 68.42 -10.15 33.22
N ASP A 543 67.55 -10.32 34.20
CA ASP A 543 66.29 -11.04 34.08
C ASP A 543 65.16 -10.03 33.84
N PRO A 544 64.23 -10.26 32.88
CA PRO A 544 63.15 -9.32 32.59
C PRO A 544 62.34 -8.88 33.81
N PHE A 545 62.15 -9.79 34.76
CA PHE A 545 61.50 -9.52 36.04
C PHE A 545 62.23 -10.21 37.18
N SER A 546 62.45 -9.50 38.27
CA SER A 546 62.90 -10.05 39.54
C SER A 546 62.07 -9.45 40.65
N MET A 547 61.51 -10.28 41.53
CA MET A 547 60.87 -9.86 42.77
C MET A 547 61.42 -10.72 43.92
N ARG A 548 62.55 -10.27 44.49
CA ARG A 548 63.32 -11.03 45.47
C ARG A 548 63.04 -10.56 46.90
N ILE A 549 62.59 -11.50 47.73
CA ILE A 549 62.37 -11.30 49.17
C ILE A 549 63.22 -12.31 49.94
N GLY A 550 63.90 -11.85 50.99
CA GLY A 550 64.78 -12.70 51.78
C GLY A 550 64.98 -12.23 53.21
N THR A 551 66.04 -12.73 53.84
CA THR A 551 66.33 -12.48 55.27
C THR A 551 66.72 -11.03 55.57
N GLY A 552 67.15 -10.28 54.55
CA GLY A 552 67.37 -8.83 54.64
C GLY A 552 66.14 -7.99 54.29
N GLY A 553 64.97 -8.62 54.11
CA GLY A 553 63.75 -7.98 53.61
C GLY A 553 63.70 -7.94 52.09
N PHE A 554 63.54 -6.75 51.54
CA PHE A 554 63.43 -6.50 50.11
C PHE A 554 64.82 -6.41 49.45
N GLU A 555 65.24 -7.47 48.77
CA GLU A 555 66.62 -7.60 48.26
C GLU A 555 66.79 -7.01 46.85
N ASP A 556 65.84 -7.25 45.94
CA ASP A 556 65.89 -6.77 44.54
C ASP A 556 64.53 -6.89 43.84
N PHE A 557 63.91 -5.77 43.47
CA PHE A 557 62.75 -5.76 42.57
C PHE A 557 63.15 -4.97 41.35
N SER A 558 63.06 -5.62 40.21
CA SER A 558 63.61 -5.08 38.99
C SER A 558 62.86 -5.53 37.76
N VAL A 559 62.94 -4.66 36.76
CA VAL A 559 62.51 -4.92 35.39
C VAL A 559 63.68 -4.68 34.44
N ALA A 560 63.81 -5.48 33.37
CA ALA A 560 64.94 -5.40 32.44
C ALA A 560 64.51 -5.25 30.96
N ASP A 561 65.29 -4.47 30.21
CA ASP A 561 65.43 -4.62 28.75
C ASP A 561 66.67 -5.49 28.53
N THR A 562 66.45 -6.79 28.39
CA THR A 562 67.55 -7.76 28.23
C THR A 562 68.25 -7.62 26.88
N SER A 563 67.57 -7.08 25.88
CA SER A 563 68.15 -6.80 24.55
C SER A 563 69.12 -5.61 24.57
N ALA A 564 68.85 -4.63 25.43
CA ALA A 564 69.66 -3.43 25.62
C ALA A 564 70.58 -3.50 26.84
N TYR A 565 70.63 -4.64 27.55
CA TYR A 565 71.42 -4.85 28.76
C TYR A 565 71.26 -3.73 29.81
N ARG A 566 70.02 -3.36 30.12
CA ARG A 566 69.72 -2.38 31.16
C ARG A 566 68.55 -2.83 32.05
N SER A 567 68.61 -2.46 33.32
CA SER A 567 67.54 -2.72 34.29
C SER A 567 67.15 -1.49 35.09
N LEU A 568 65.90 -1.43 35.53
CA LEU A 568 65.41 -0.52 36.55
C LEU A 568 65.27 -1.32 37.84
N ILE A 569 65.92 -0.87 38.91
CA ILE A 569 65.91 -1.57 40.20
C ILE A 569 65.40 -0.62 41.28
N ALA A 570 64.43 -1.09 42.06
CA ALA A 570 64.02 -0.47 43.30
C ALA A 570 64.66 -1.22 44.47
N ARG A 571 65.11 -0.50 45.49
CA ARG A 571 65.65 -1.05 46.75
C ARG A 571 65.14 -0.20 47.91
N GLY A 572 64.89 -0.83 49.05
CA GLY A 572 64.35 -0.16 50.23
C GLY A 572 64.17 -1.11 51.40
N SER A 573 63.73 -0.59 52.54
CA SER A 573 63.40 -1.37 53.72
C SER A 573 61.88 -1.61 53.77
N LEU A 574 61.46 -2.85 53.96
CA LEU A 574 60.06 -3.22 54.25
C LEU A 574 59.87 -3.34 55.77
N ASP A 575 58.64 -3.16 56.27
CA ASP A 575 58.27 -3.61 57.62
C ASP A 575 58.20 -5.14 57.60
N TYR A 576 59.37 -5.74 57.78
CA TYR A 576 59.60 -7.17 57.77
C TYR A 576 59.23 -7.75 59.13
N ARG A 577 58.14 -8.53 59.16
CA ARG A 577 57.76 -9.34 60.33
C ARG A 577 57.61 -10.78 59.90
N ASP A 578 58.52 -11.63 60.37
CA ASP A 578 58.46 -13.07 60.15
C ASP A 578 57.08 -13.61 60.53
N GLY A 579 56.51 -14.42 59.64
CA GLY A 579 55.23 -15.07 59.90
C GLY A 579 54.00 -14.16 59.87
N VAL A 580 54.08 -12.93 59.36
CA VAL A 580 52.91 -12.05 59.13
C VAL A 580 52.63 -11.94 57.63
N TRP A 581 51.35 -12.01 57.25
CA TRP A 581 50.90 -11.76 55.89
C TRP A 581 51.01 -10.27 55.56
N ARG A 582 51.57 -9.96 54.39
CA ARG A 582 51.75 -8.60 53.87
C ARG A 582 51.40 -8.56 52.40
N GLN A 583 50.83 -7.45 51.95
CA GLN A 583 50.68 -7.19 50.52
C GLN A 583 51.94 -6.52 49.99
N ILE A 584 52.35 -6.89 48.79
CA ILE A 584 53.43 -6.26 48.06
C ILE A 584 53.01 -6.00 46.62
N ALA A 585 53.33 -4.83 46.11
CA ALA A 585 53.12 -4.51 44.70
C ALA A 585 54.33 -3.82 44.07
N MET A 586 54.62 -4.17 42.82
CA MET A 586 55.60 -3.52 41.97
C MET A 586 54.88 -2.89 40.78
N VAL A 587 55.08 -1.60 40.55
CA VAL A 587 54.42 -0.83 39.49
C VAL A 587 55.45 -0.13 38.61
N LEU A 588 55.46 -0.42 37.30
CA LEU A 588 56.20 0.36 36.32
C LEU A 588 55.26 1.36 35.67
N THR A 589 55.62 2.64 35.73
CA THR A 589 54.85 3.76 35.19
C THR A 589 55.68 4.55 34.18
N GLU A 590 55.01 5.12 33.19
CA GLU A 590 55.55 6.22 32.40
C GLU A 590 55.20 7.52 33.12
N LEU A 591 56.20 8.15 33.74
CA LEU A 591 56.00 9.37 34.50
C LEU A 591 55.77 10.58 33.59
N ASP A 592 56.48 10.60 32.47
CA ASP A 592 56.37 11.61 31.41
C ASP A 592 56.78 11.02 30.05
N ALA A 593 56.88 11.86 29.01
CA ALA A 593 57.25 11.44 27.65
C ALA A 593 58.64 10.77 27.54
N SER A 594 59.50 10.92 28.54
CA SER A 594 60.91 10.55 28.55
C SER A 594 61.36 9.73 29.76
N THR A 595 60.56 9.63 30.81
CA THR A 595 60.95 9.04 32.09
C THR A 595 60.01 7.90 32.49
N SER A 596 60.59 6.78 32.92
CA SER A 596 59.85 5.70 33.59
C SER A 596 60.17 5.70 35.08
N GLN A 597 59.23 5.23 35.89
CA GLN A 597 59.39 5.09 37.32
C GLN A 597 58.95 3.68 37.77
N LEU A 598 59.78 3.01 38.55
CA LEU A 598 59.45 1.76 39.23
C LEU A 598 59.11 2.08 40.68
N ARG A 599 57.87 1.83 41.08
CA ARG A 599 57.34 2.04 42.42
C ARG A 599 57.12 0.69 43.11
N VAL A 600 57.43 0.61 44.40
CA VAL A 600 57.17 -0.56 45.23
C VAL A 600 56.30 -0.16 46.41
N TYR A 601 55.25 -0.92 46.64
CA TYR A 601 54.27 -0.69 47.69
C TYR A 601 54.23 -1.88 48.64
N GLN A 602 53.97 -1.60 49.91
CA GLN A 602 53.66 -2.59 50.93
C GLN A 602 52.39 -2.18 51.64
N ASP A 603 51.47 -3.13 51.81
CA ASP A 603 50.19 -2.91 52.50
C ASP A 603 49.44 -1.68 51.97
N GLY A 604 49.41 -1.52 50.64
CA GLY A 604 48.77 -0.39 49.96
C GLY A 604 49.55 0.93 49.97
N VAL A 605 50.69 1.02 50.66
CA VAL A 605 51.46 2.27 50.84
C VAL A 605 52.76 2.24 50.05
N LEU A 606 53.10 3.35 49.37
CA LEU A 606 54.36 3.49 48.63
C LEU A 606 55.56 3.42 49.59
N VAL A 607 56.46 2.48 49.33
CA VAL A 607 57.70 2.27 50.11
C VAL A 607 58.88 2.98 49.45
N THR A 608 59.05 2.80 48.14
CA THR A 608 60.17 3.37 47.40
C THR A 608 59.82 3.56 45.93
N ALA A 609 60.51 4.49 45.26
CA ALA A 609 60.38 4.75 43.84
C ALA A 609 61.75 5.07 43.22
N THR A 610 62.03 4.48 42.06
CA THR A 610 63.26 4.73 41.29
C THR A 610 62.89 5.21 39.89
N ASN A 611 63.46 6.34 39.46
CA ASN A 611 63.27 6.87 38.11
C ASN A 611 64.38 6.42 37.16
N MET A 612 64.06 6.32 35.87
CA MET A 612 65.05 6.16 34.80
C MET A 612 64.65 6.95 33.55
N SER A 613 65.65 7.60 32.95
CA SER A 613 65.57 8.23 31.64
C SER A 613 66.73 7.71 30.76
N PRO A 614 66.49 7.40 29.47
CA PRO A 614 65.22 7.52 28.75
C PRO A 614 64.23 6.39 29.13
N LYS A 615 62.95 6.64 28.81
CA LYS A 615 61.79 5.77 29.02
C LYS A 615 62.12 4.30 28.83
N PHE A 616 61.57 3.49 29.74
CA PHE A 616 61.86 2.08 29.87
C PHE A 616 60.82 1.21 29.16
N THR A 617 61.26 0.11 28.57
CA THR A 617 60.41 -0.92 27.97
C THR A 617 60.98 -2.26 28.37
N ILE A 618 60.13 -3.14 28.90
CA ILE A 618 60.54 -4.50 29.26
C ILE A 618 60.72 -5.29 27.98
N ARG A 619 61.87 -5.95 27.81
CA ARG A 619 62.16 -6.74 26.62
C ARG A 619 62.87 -8.03 26.93
N TYR A 620 62.44 -9.06 26.20
CA TYR A 620 63.01 -10.40 26.21
C TYR A 620 63.90 -10.59 24.97
N ASP A 621 65.20 -10.86 25.17
CA ASP A 621 66.14 -11.17 24.09
C ASP A 621 65.86 -12.54 23.45
N ARG A 622 65.19 -13.44 24.19
CA ARG A 622 64.72 -14.75 23.74
C ARG A 622 63.55 -15.26 24.60
N ASP A 623 63.12 -16.46 24.31
CA ASP A 623 62.09 -17.16 25.08
C ASP A 623 62.63 -17.54 26.47
N MET A 624 62.00 -16.99 27.51
CA MET A 624 62.31 -17.12 28.94
C MET A 624 61.06 -17.42 29.76
N VAL A 625 61.14 -18.32 30.72
CA VAL A 625 59.99 -18.74 31.53
C VAL A 625 59.75 -17.79 32.70
N SER A 626 58.49 -17.67 33.11
CA SER A 626 58.08 -16.91 34.29
C SER A 626 57.63 -17.85 35.41
N GLN A 627 58.13 -17.65 36.63
CA GLN A 627 57.90 -18.54 37.76
C GLN A 627 57.54 -17.75 39.01
N ILE A 628 56.59 -18.29 39.78
CA ILE A 628 56.23 -17.82 41.12
C ILE A 628 56.93 -18.76 42.12
N GLY A 629 57.63 -18.18 43.10
CA GLY A 629 58.37 -18.91 44.13
C GLY A 629 59.77 -19.43 43.74
N ALA A 630 60.24 -19.16 42.51
CA ALA A 630 61.58 -19.53 42.05
C ALA A 630 62.00 -18.71 40.81
N ILE A 631 63.22 -18.97 40.34
CA ILE A 631 63.71 -18.52 39.05
C ILE A 631 64.51 -19.65 38.38
N HIS A 632 64.11 -20.03 37.15
CA HIS A 632 64.71 -21.13 36.37
C HIS A 632 64.72 -22.49 37.08
N ALA A 633 63.73 -22.74 37.93
CA ALA A 633 63.72 -23.86 38.88
C ALA A 633 65.00 -23.90 39.76
N ASP A 634 65.46 -22.72 40.16
CA ASP A 634 66.56 -22.47 41.09
C ASP A 634 66.20 -21.26 41.98
N GLN A 635 67.04 -20.93 42.95
CA GLN A 635 66.85 -19.86 43.95
C GLN A 635 65.43 -19.84 44.55
N PHE A 636 64.95 -21.03 44.91
CA PHE A 636 63.63 -21.26 45.49
C PHE A 636 63.40 -20.43 46.75
N TRP A 637 62.24 -19.76 46.78
CA TRP A 637 61.79 -18.98 47.92
C TRP A 637 61.08 -19.85 48.97
N GLN A 638 61.11 -19.42 50.23
CA GLN A 638 60.46 -20.12 51.34
C GLN A 638 59.46 -19.22 52.06
N GLY A 639 58.21 -19.66 52.08
CA GLY A 639 57.11 -18.93 52.70
C GLY A 639 55.78 -19.33 52.11
N GLN A 640 54.79 -18.46 52.23
CA GLN A 640 53.45 -18.64 51.65
C GLN A 640 53.12 -17.47 50.73
N LEU A 641 52.46 -17.75 49.60
CA LEU A 641 51.99 -16.75 48.64
C LEU A 641 50.50 -16.92 48.38
N ASP A 642 49.85 -15.79 48.11
CA ASP A 642 48.41 -15.66 47.91
C ASP A 642 48.11 -14.46 46.97
N GLU A 643 46.91 -14.41 46.38
CA GLU A 643 46.37 -13.24 45.67
C GLU A 643 47.30 -12.65 44.59
N PHE A 644 47.88 -13.50 43.74
CA PHE A 644 48.89 -13.06 42.78
C PHE A 644 48.23 -12.45 41.54
N ARG A 645 48.47 -11.17 41.25
CA ARG A 645 47.86 -10.42 40.14
C ARG A 645 48.91 -9.80 39.22
N PHE A 646 48.63 -9.82 37.92
CA PHE A 646 49.43 -9.20 36.88
C PHE A 646 48.57 -8.27 36.04
N TYR A 647 49.02 -7.03 35.84
CA TYR A 647 48.34 -6.02 35.04
C TYR A 647 49.24 -5.48 33.95
N ASN A 648 48.70 -5.25 32.76
CA ASN A 648 49.37 -4.56 31.64
C ASN A 648 49.22 -3.04 31.69
N ARG A 649 48.95 -2.51 32.89
CA ARG A 649 48.86 -1.09 33.18
C ARG A 649 49.49 -0.79 34.53
N ASP A 650 49.84 0.46 34.72
CA ASP A 650 50.18 1.01 36.02
C ASP A 650 48.92 1.28 36.83
N LEU A 651 48.84 0.66 38.01
CA LEU A 651 47.88 1.07 39.03
C LEU A 651 48.37 2.38 39.67
N SER A 652 47.45 3.29 39.92
CA SER A 652 47.69 4.51 40.70
C SER A 652 47.90 4.19 42.18
N ASP A 653 48.40 5.15 42.96
CA ASP A 653 48.57 5.01 44.42
C ASP A 653 47.22 4.65 45.09
N ALA A 654 46.13 5.31 44.66
CA ALA A 654 44.77 5.05 45.13
C ALA A 654 44.29 3.63 44.78
N GLU A 655 44.53 3.17 43.55
CA GLU A 655 44.14 1.81 43.12
C GLU A 655 44.92 0.73 43.86
N ILE A 656 46.20 0.93 44.17
CA ILE A 656 46.99 0.02 45.01
C ILE A 656 46.45 -0.01 46.44
N GLY A 657 46.09 1.15 46.99
CA GLY A 657 45.42 1.25 48.28
C GLY A 657 44.10 0.48 48.29
N GLN A 658 43.22 0.71 47.31
CA GLN A 658 41.95 0.01 47.14
C GLN A 658 42.14 -1.51 46.99
N LEU A 659 43.15 -1.95 46.23
CA LEU A 659 43.46 -3.37 46.06
C LEU A 659 43.85 -4.02 47.40
N TYR A 660 44.76 -3.39 48.16
CA TYR A 660 45.13 -3.85 49.49
C TYR A 660 43.93 -3.95 50.44
N GLN A 661 43.09 -2.91 50.45
CA GLN A 661 41.91 -2.88 51.30
C GLN A 661 40.92 -3.98 50.90
N ARG A 662 40.56 -4.14 49.62
CA ARG A 662 39.69 -5.25 49.20
C ARG A 662 40.19 -6.62 49.63
N GLU A 663 41.50 -6.79 49.73
CA GLU A 663 42.11 -8.06 50.05
C GLU A 663 42.36 -8.29 51.55
N VAL A 664 42.59 -7.30 52.42
CA VAL A 664 42.94 -7.57 53.83
C VAL A 664 41.78 -8.18 54.65
N GLY A 665 40.57 -8.28 54.08
CA GLY A 665 39.56 -9.27 54.48
C GLY A 665 38.50 -8.79 55.47
N ASN A 666 38.16 -7.50 55.49
CA ASN A 666 37.33 -6.97 56.57
C ASN A 666 36.50 -5.72 56.21
N LEU A 667 35.91 -5.64 55.02
CA LEU A 667 36.08 -4.38 54.32
C LEU A 667 35.05 -4.05 53.23
N ASP A 668 33.75 -4.32 53.36
CA ASP A 668 32.72 -3.70 52.49
C ASP A 668 31.34 -4.10 53.03
N THR A 669 30.93 -3.51 54.15
CA THR A 669 29.73 -3.91 54.89
C THR A 669 28.44 -3.59 54.13
N ASP A 670 28.46 -2.62 53.21
CA ASP A 670 27.31 -2.21 52.41
C ASP A 670 27.37 -2.63 50.92
N GLY A 671 28.50 -3.16 50.46
CA GLY A 671 28.67 -3.76 49.14
C GLY A 671 28.78 -2.74 48.02
N ASP A 672 29.19 -1.51 48.32
CA ASP A 672 29.26 -0.42 47.35
C ASP A 672 30.55 -0.43 46.53
N GLY A 673 31.56 -1.20 46.96
CA GLY A 673 32.85 -1.34 46.31
C GLY A 673 33.98 -0.51 46.92
N LEU A 674 33.68 0.37 47.89
CA LEU A 674 34.64 0.88 48.86
C LEU A 674 34.81 -0.13 49.99
N THR A 675 35.59 0.23 51.00
CA THR A 675 35.80 -0.65 52.12
C THR A 675 35.56 0.05 53.43
N ASP A 676 35.06 -0.64 54.46
CA ASP A 676 34.80 -0.02 55.77
C ASP A 676 36.00 0.79 56.30
N ALA A 677 37.23 0.40 55.95
CA ALA A 677 38.42 1.17 56.29
C ALA A 677 38.66 2.32 55.31
N TRP A 678 38.51 2.17 53.99
CA TRP A 678 38.56 3.32 53.07
C TRP A 678 37.55 4.40 53.45
N GLU A 679 36.33 4.00 53.79
CA GLU A 679 35.22 4.87 54.20
C GLU A 679 35.49 5.52 55.57
N LYS A 680 36.21 4.85 56.47
CA LYS A 680 36.72 5.48 57.71
C LYS A 680 38.02 6.27 57.50
N GLY A 681 38.49 6.36 56.26
CA GLY A 681 39.58 7.21 55.83
C GLY A 681 40.98 6.58 55.74
N TYR A 682 41.08 5.26 55.83
CA TYR A 682 42.35 4.53 55.85
C TYR A 682 42.98 4.41 54.45
N GLY A 683 44.27 4.76 54.34
CA GLY A 683 45.02 4.67 53.07
C GLY A 683 44.85 5.88 52.14
N ARG A 684 44.15 6.92 52.59
CA ARG A 684 43.90 8.14 51.81
C ARG A 684 45.02 9.16 51.85
N TYR A 685 45.96 9.07 52.81
CA TYR A 685 46.95 10.12 53.02
C TYR A 685 48.29 9.89 52.30
N GLN A 686 48.88 10.98 51.79
CA GLN A 686 50.23 11.01 51.25
C GLN A 686 50.96 12.29 51.69
N ILE A 687 52.22 12.19 52.12
CA ILE A 687 53.04 13.37 52.44
C ILE A 687 53.68 13.92 51.16
N ILE A 688 53.43 15.20 50.87
CA ILE A 688 54.09 15.95 49.81
C ILE A 688 55.10 16.92 50.44
N GLN A 689 56.39 16.72 50.17
CA GLN A 689 57.47 17.45 50.86
C GLN A 689 57.89 18.76 50.18
N ASN A 690 57.34 19.09 49.00
CA ASN A 690 57.68 20.32 48.29
C ASN A 690 57.10 21.56 48.99
N ALA A 691 57.83 22.67 48.96
CA ALA A 691 57.44 23.91 49.62
C ALA A 691 56.31 24.63 48.84
N TYR A 692 55.16 24.84 49.48
CA TYR A 692 53.97 25.47 48.88
C TYR A 692 53.32 26.50 49.80
N SER A 693 52.82 27.60 49.21
CA SER A 693 51.79 28.42 49.87
C SER A 693 50.49 27.63 49.97
N TRP A 694 49.56 28.08 50.83
CA TRP A 694 48.31 27.34 51.02
C TRP A 694 47.51 27.20 49.74
N ASP A 695 47.35 28.29 48.97
CA ASP A 695 46.60 28.25 47.70
C ASP A 695 47.28 27.33 46.67
N GLN A 696 48.62 27.33 46.63
CA GLN A 696 49.36 26.40 45.76
C GLN A 696 49.20 24.95 46.22
N ALA A 697 49.19 24.69 47.52
CA ALA A 697 49.01 23.36 48.07
C ALA A 697 47.59 22.84 47.78
N VAL A 698 46.56 23.68 47.90
CA VAL A 698 45.18 23.35 47.50
C VAL A 698 45.08 23.06 45.99
N LEU A 699 45.73 23.87 45.16
CA LEU A 699 45.74 23.65 43.72
C LEU A 699 46.50 22.38 43.33
N ASP A 700 47.67 22.13 43.92
CA ASP A 700 48.48 20.92 43.67
C ASP A 700 47.76 19.66 44.19
N SER A 701 47.15 19.72 45.37
CA SER A 701 46.37 18.59 45.92
C SER A 701 45.22 18.21 44.99
N ARG A 702 44.46 19.21 44.51
CA ARG A 702 43.36 19.00 43.55
C ARG A 702 43.86 18.51 42.21
N GLY A 703 45.00 19.02 41.73
CA GLY A 703 45.64 18.54 40.51
C GLY A 703 46.11 17.08 40.59
N ARG A 704 46.38 16.59 41.80
CA ARG A 704 46.72 15.17 42.08
C ARG A 704 45.49 14.30 42.30
N GLY A 705 44.27 14.84 42.23
CA GLY A 705 43.04 14.09 42.44
C GLY A 705 42.63 13.95 43.91
N GLY A 706 43.08 14.85 44.79
CA GLY A 706 42.72 14.88 46.21
C GLY A 706 42.51 16.29 46.76
N ASN A 707 42.54 16.43 48.08
CA ASN A 707 42.50 17.71 48.78
C ASN A 707 43.61 17.79 49.83
N LEU A 708 43.82 18.96 50.44
CA LEU A 708 44.59 19.01 51.68
C LEU A 708 43.84 18.21 52.76
N ALA A 709 44.58 17.41 53.51
CA ALA A 709 44.02 16.46 54.46
C ALA A 709 43.11 17.11 55.51
N THR A 710 41.97 16.47 55.75
CA THR A 710 41.06 16.74 56.84
C THR A 710 41.15 15.62 57.88
N PHE A 711 40.82 15.95 59.13
CA PHE A 711 40.84 15.01 60.24
C PHE A 711 39.59 15.23 61.08
N THR A 712 38.60 14.37 60.89
CA THR A 712 37.26 14.55 61.45
C THR A 712 37.07 13.78 62.76
N SER A 713 37.97 12.85 63.08
CA SER A 713 37.92 12.02 64.30
C SER A 713 39.29 11.84 64.96
N LEU A 714 39.28 11.41 66.23
CA LEU A 714 40.50 11.08 66.97
C LEU A 714 41.20 9.85 66.38
N GLU A 715 40.41 8.86 65.95
CA GLU A 715 40.87 7.60 65.39
C GLU A 715 41.65 7.83 64.08
N GLU A 716 41.09 8.62 63.18
CA GLU A 716 41.71 9.02 61.91
C GLU A 716 43.05 9.74 62.14
N TRP A 717 43.07 10.70 63.08
CA TRP A 717 44.26 11.43 63.46
C TRP A 717 45.36 10.53 64.05
N GLN A 718 45.00 9.65 65.00
CA GLN A 718 45.95 8.72 65.61
C GLN A 718 46.52 7.71 64.61
N TRP A 719 45.71 7.27 63.65
CA TRP A 719 46.16 6.40 62.58
C TRP A 719 47.16 7.11 61.67
N PHE A 720 46.84 8.34 61.23
CA PHE A 720 47.76 9.16 60.43
C PHE A 720 49.12 9.28 61.13
N LEU A 721 49.13 9.60 62.43
CA LEU A 721 50.38 9.68 63.20
C LEU A 721 51.12 8.35 63.29
N THR A 722 50.40 7.23 63.45
CA THR A 722 51.02 5.90 63.54
C THR A 722 51.71 5.51 62.23
N LYS A 723 51.16 5.90 61.08
CA LYS A 723 51.68 5.53 59.75
C LYS A 723 52.66 6.54 59.19
N PHE A 724 52.33 7.81 59.31
CA PHE A 724 53.03 8.91 58.66
C PHE A 724 53.77 9.81 59.64
N GLY A 725 53.48 9.74 60.95
CA GLY A 725 54.03 10.66 61.94
C GLY A 725 55.56 10.66 62.02
N SER A 726 56.22 9.52 61.80
CA SER A 726 57.68 9.41 61.70
C SER A 726 58.25 9.95 60.37
N SER A 727 57.41 10.07 59.35
CA SER A 727 57.75 10.59 58.02
C SER A 727 57.54 12.11 57.89
N VAL A 728 56.92 12.73 58.89
CA VAL A 728 56.79 14.20 59.00
C VAL A 728 58.14 14.79 59.43
N SER A 729 58.97 15.10 58.44
CA SER A 729 60.34 15.65 58.65
C SER A 729 60.41 17.19 58.60
N ALA A 730 59.33 17.84 58.18
CA ALA A 730 59.15 19.29 58.15
C ALA A 730 57.68 19.62 58.44
N ASN A 731 57.35 20.90 58.66
CA ASN A 731 55.95 21.28 58.88
C ASN A 731 55.13 20.99 57.62
N LEU A 732 53.88 20.56 57.78
CA LEU A 732 53.00 20.15 56.68
C LEU A 732 51.64 20.86 56.78
N ARG A 733 51.17 21.48 55.70
CA ARG A 733 49.83 22.07 55.63
C ARG A 733 48.73 21.00 55.64
N ILE A 734 47.60 21.35 56.26
CA ILE A 734 46.36 20.56 56.27
C ILE A 734 45.17 21.42 55.85
N GLY A 735 44.04 20.80 55.54
CA GLY A 735 42.87 21.41 54.94
C GLY A 735 41.98 22.22 55.89
N LEU A 736 42.52 22.81 56.95
CA LEU A 736 41.75 23.64 57.88
C LEU A 736 42.02 25.13 57.63
N GLU A 737 40.95 25.92 57.50
CA GLU A 737 41.02 27.38 57.32
C GLU A 737 40.09 28.14 58.27
N ALA A 738 40.43 29.39 58.53
CA ALA A 738 39.60 30.27 59.35
C ALA A 738 38.32 30.70 58.59
N VAL A 739 37.19 30.77 59.29
CA VAL A 739 35.94 31.29 58.71
C VAL A 739 36.02 32.82 58.62
N PRO A 740 35.90 33.45 57.44
CA PRO A 740 36.15 34.88 57.26
C PRO A 740 35.29 35.81 58.15
N SER A 741 34.12 35.35 58.59
CA SER A 741 33.17 36.11 59.40
C SER A 741 33.26 35.82 60.91
N SER A 742 34.23 35.03 61.37
CA SER A 742 34.37 34.62 62.78
C SER A 742 35.81 34.74 63.26
N SER A 743 35.98 35.25 64.49
CA SER A 743 37.31 35.35 65.12
C SER A 743 37.76 34.07 65.83
N THR A 744 36.95 33.01 65.83
CA THR A 744 37.24 31.76 66.56
C THR A 744 36.76 30.50 65.85
N ALA A 745 36.11 30.62 64.69
CA ALA A 745 35.58 29.46 63.97
C ALA A 745 36.52 29.04 62.84
N TRP A 746 36.72 27.72 62.75
CA TRP A 746 37.49 27.04 61.73
C TRP A 746 36.58 26.13 60.92
N ARG A 747 36.93 25.87 59.66
CA ARG A 747 36.22 24.92 58.80
C ARG A 747 37.21 24.12 57.96
N TRP A 748 36.82 22.89 57.64
CA TRP A 748 37.53 22.09 56.65
C TRP A 748 37.27 22.62 55.24
N ILE A 749 38.27 22.56 54.37
CA ILE A 749 38.15 23.00 52.96
C ILE A 749 37.17 22.15 52.14
N THR A 750 36.86 20.95 52.62
CA THR A 750 35.89 20.00 52.08
C THR A 750 34.46 20.36 52.46
N GLY A 751 34.26 21.13 53.54
CA GLY A 751 32.94 21.42 54.10
C GLY A 751 32.46 20.43 55.16
N GLU A 752 33.25 19.40 55.46
CA GLU A 752 32.98 18.43 56.53
C GLU A 752 32.79 19.11 57.90
N GLN A 753 32.04 18.48 58.79
CA GLN A 753 31.81 19.01 60.14
C GLN A 753 33.13 19.05 60.94
N PHE A 754 33.42 20.19 61.56
CA PHE A 754 34.58 20.35 62.44
C PHE A 754 34.28 19.83 63.85
N THR A 755 34.43 18.52 64.06
CA THR A 755 34.10 17.80 65.32
C THR A 755 35.31 17.44 66.17
N PHE A 756 36.51 17.49 65.61
CA PHE A 756 37.76 17.09 66.25
C PHE A 756 38.84 18.16 66.08
N SER A 757 39.75 18.28 67.05
CA SER A 757 40.91 19.15 66.93
C SER A 757 42.14 18.63 67.68
N SER A 758 43.33 18.87 67.15
CA SER A 758 44.62 18.54 67.78
C SER A 758 45.54 19.76 67.93
N TRP A 759 44.97 20.90 68.34
CA TRP A 759 45.71 22.14 68.58
C TRP A 759 46.85 21.97 69.60
N ASP A 760 47.98 22.64 69.38
CA ASP A 760 49.08 22.73 70.35
C ASP A 760 48.72 23.66 71.52
N THR A 761 48.13 23.07 72.56
CA THR A 761 47.66 23.81 73.74
C THR A 761 48.79 24.40 74.58
N ASP A 762 49.99 23.81 74.54
CA ASP A 762 51.17 24.33 75.25
C ASP A 762 51.63 25.70 74.71
N TRP A 763 51.26 26.02 73.47
CA TRP A 763 51.56 27.30 72.80
C TRP A 763 50.33 28.20 72.61
N GLY A 764 49.22 27.86 73.28
CA GLY A 764 48.01 28.67 73.29
C GLY A 764 47.28 28.70 71.95
N GLN A 765 47.40 27.64 71.15
CA GLN A 765 46.73 27.51 69.86
C GLN A 765 45.23 27.15 69.98
N PRO A 766 44.35 27.62 69.07
CA PRO A 766 44.62 28.63 68.04
C PRO A 766 44.76 30.04 68.67
N GLN A 767 45.73 30.83 68.20
CA GLN A 767 45.86 32.23 68.60
C GLN A 767 44.76 33.08 67.91
N ARG A 768 44.46 34.27 68.44
CA ARG A 768 43.40 35.12 67.83
C ARG A 768 43.80 35.49 66.39
N PRO A 769 42.90 35.40 65.37
CA PRO A 769 43.18 35.68 63.95
C PRO A 769 43.62 37.12 63.60
N SER A 770 43.88 37.98 64.59
CA SER A 770 44.35 39.35 64.37
C SER A 770 45.78 39.43 63.82
N SER A 771 46.52 38.32 63.75
CA SER A 771 47.82 38.21 63.08
C SER A 771 47.70 38.05 61.56
N GLY A 772 46.54 37.61 61.05
CA GLY A 772 46.35 37.23 59.64
C GLY A 772 46.62 35.75 59.34
N GLU A 773 46.77 34.91 60.38
CA GLU A 773 46.88 33.45 60.29
C GLU A 773 45.50 32.83 59.99
N ASP A 774 45.37 32.29 58.78
CA ASP A 774 44.11 31.91 58.13
C ASP A 774 44.10 30.45 57.61
N SER A 775 45.11 29.66 57.98
CA SER A 775 45.27 28.24 57.66
C SER A 775 45.91 27.46 58.82
N VAL A 776 46.07 26.14 58.70
CA VAL A 776 46.73 25.29 59.70
C VAL A 776 47.87 24.45 59.11
N ALA A 777 48.90 24.22 59.91
CA ALA A 777 49.98 23.26 59.62
C ALA A 777 50.27 22.34 60.82
N LEU A 778 50.69 21.11 60.51
CA LEU A 778 51.28 20.16 61.45
C LEU A 778 52.72 20.57 61.72
N TYR A 779 53.09 20.71 62.99
CA TYR A 779 54.42 21.17 63.36
C TYR A 779 55.33 20.01 63.78
N ALA A 780 56.32 19.69 62.95
CA ALA A 780 57.12 18.46 63.08
C ALA A 780 57.87 18.37 64.42
N THR A 781 58.39 19.49 64.92
CA THR A 781 59.15 19.54 66.18
C THR A 781 58.26 19.59 67.44
N ARG A 782 56.94 19.57 67.28
CA ARG A 782 55.93 19.65 68.35
C ARG A 782 54.98 18.47 68.31
N ASN A 783 55.52 17.28 68.05
CA ASN A 783 54.75 16.03 67.96
C ASN A 783 53.61 16.10 66.93
N ASN A 784 53.80 16.85 65.84
CA ASN A 784 52.83 17.04 64.76
C ASN A 784 51.50 17.70 65.19
N LEU A 785 51.46 18.38 66.33
CA LEU A 785 50.28 19.14 66.78
C LEU A 785 49.95 20.30 65.82
N TRP A 786 48.68 20.72 65.83
CA TRP A 786 48.15 21.72 64.90
C TRP A 786 48.49 23.14 65.37
N HIS A 787 49.01 23.94 64.44
CA HIS A 787 49.29 25.37 64.62
C HIS A 787 48.57 26.17 63.55
N ASP A 788 47.96 27.29 63.94
CA ASP A 788 47.49 28.28 62.97
C ASP A 788 48.67 28.92 62.23
N TYR A 789 48.43 29.34 60.99
CA TYR A 789 49.48 29.80 60.10
C TYR A 789 48.94 30.65 58.94
N HIS A 790 49.80 31.49 58.36
CA HIS A 790 49.46 32.31 57.20
C HIS A 790 49.39 31.51 55.91
N LYS A 791 48.35 31.75 55.10
CA LYS A 791 48.21 31.18 53.75
C LYS A 791 49.31 31.61 52.78
N SER A 792 49.85 32.81 52.96
CA SER A 792 50.83 33.44 52.04
C SER A 792 52.25 32.87 52.10
N TYR A 793 52.64 32.19 53.19
CA TYR A 793 53.99 31.66 53.35
C TYR A 793 54.20 30.34 52.60
N ALA A 794 55.25 30.23 51.81
CA ALA A 794 55.50 29.05 50.96
C ALA A 794 56.51 28.06 51.56
N GLU A 795 56.65 27.98 52.88
CA GLU A 795 57.80 27.34 53.51
C GLU A 795 57.69 25.82 53.72
N TYR A 796 56.54 25.20 53.42
CA TYR A 796 56.18 23.87 53.93
C TYR A 796 55.60 22.92 52.90
N GLY A 797 55.71 21.62 53.18
CA GLY A 797 54.98 20.55 52.49
C GLY A 797 53.50 20.54 52.86
N TYR A 798 52.79 19.51 52.43
CA TYR A 798 51.40 19.30 52.84
C TYR A 798 51.05 17.81 52.94
N VAL A 799 49.96 17.51 53.64
CA VAL A 799 49.36 16.19 53.65
C VAL A 799 48.25 16.18 52.60
N LEU A 800 48.45 15.38 51.55
CA LEU A 800 47.43 15.09 50.54
C LEU A 800 46.48 14.03 51.08
N GLU A 801 45.20 14.17 50.80
CA GLU A 801 44.17 13.19 51.08
C GLU A 801 43.38 12.89 49.79
N TYR A 802 43.20 11.60 49.50
CA TYR A 802 42.45 11.09 48.36
C TYR A 802 41.04 10.64 48.79
N GLY A 803 39.99 11.12 48.12
CA GLY A 803 38.60 10.74 48.42
C GLY A 803 38.08 11.30 49.76
N TYR A 804 36.86 10.93 50.12
CA TYR A 804 36.15 11.40 51.32
C TYR A 804 35.81 10.22 52.25
N PRO A 805 35.76 10.41 53.58
CA PRO A 805 35.31 9.36 54.49
C PRO A 805 33.78 9.30 54.45
N THR A 806 33.20 8.10 54.45
CA THR A 806 31.75 7.87 54.29
C THR A 806 31.21 6.92 55.37
N ASP A 807 29.89 6.72 55.41
CA ASP A 807 29.24 5.79 56.34
C ASP A 807 29.41 4.35 55.84
N PRO A 808 30.24 3.52 56.50
CA PRO A 808 30.60 2.18 56.04
C PRO A 808 29.45 1.16 56.07
N THR A 809 28.22 1.62 56.31
CA THR A 809 27.02 0.79 56.37
C THR A 809 25.97 1.20 55.34
N LYS A 810 26.30 2.16 54.48
CA LYS A 810 25.43 2.69 53.45
C LYS A 810 26.20 2.91 52.16
N ALA A 811 25.78 2.16 51.15
CA ALA A 811 26.35 2.30 49.83
C ALA A 811 26.21 3.69 49.19
N ASP A 812 25.26 4.50 49.66
CA ASP A 812 25.00 5.89 49.27
C ASP A 812 24.82 6.67 50.59
N THR A 813 25.89 7.29 51.07
CA THR A 813 25.98 7.90 52.40
C THR A 813 25.08 9.13 52.51
N ASP A 814 25.00 9.93 51.46
CA ASP A 814 24.24 11.19 51.44
C ASP A 814 22.81 11.07 50.86
N GLY A 815 22.50 9.95 50.21
CA GLY A 815 21.20 9.59 49.69
C GLY A 815 20.84 10.26 48.36
N ASP A 816 21.80 10.70 47.57
CA ASP A 816 21.57 11.39 46.30
C ASP A 816 21.31 10.45 45.10
N GLY A 817 21.47 9.14 45.31
CA GLY A 817 21.26 8.08 44.34
C GLY A 817 22.52 7.60 43.63
N PHE A 818 23.71 8.09 43.99
CA PHE A 818 25.00 7.55 43.57
C PHE A 818 25.66 6.82 44.73
N ASN A 819 26.30 5.68 44.43
CA ASN A 819 27.06 4.98 45.47
C ASN A 819 28.36 5.72 45.79
N ASP A 820 28.81 5.67 47.05
CA ASP A 820 30.02 6.36 47.52
C ASP A 820 31.28 5.99 46.73
N SER A 821 31.35 4.74 46.25
CA SER A 821 32.42 4.26 45.36
C SER A 821 32.45 4.96 44.01
N VAL A 822 31.29 5.28 43.45
CA VAL A 822 31.14 6.03 42.19
C VAL A 822 31.59 7.46 42.41
N GLU A 823 31.19 8.04 43.53
CA GLU A 823 31.54 9.41 43.90
C GLU A 823 33.03 9.61 44.15
N SER A 824 33.60 8.72 44.96
CA SER A 824 35.03 8.66 45.22
C SER A 824 35.83 8.48 43.92
N TYR A 825 35.33 7.68 42.97
CA TYR A 825 35.96 7.50 41.66
C TYR A 825 35.96 8.77 40.82
N TYR A 826 34.85 9.51 40.80
CA TYR A 826 34.71 10.76 40.03
C TYR A 826 35.13 12.01 40.81
N SER A 827 35.73 11.83 41.99
CA SER A 827 36.16 12.91 42.88
C SER A 827 35.03 13.88 43.26
N SER A 828 33.78 13.38 43.32
CA SER A 828 32.69 14.07 44.01
C SER A 828 32.69 13.73 45.50
N ASP A 829 31.97 14.52 46.29
CA ASP A 829 31.94 14.40 47.74
C ASP A 829 30.73 13.56 48.17
N PRO A 830 30.91 12.27 48.51
CA PRO A 830 29.83 11.35 48.91
C PRO A 830 29.14 11.67 50.23
N ASN A 831 29.55 12.74 50.91
CA ASN A 831 28.85 13.24 52.10
C ASN A 831 28.00 14.46 51.77
N ASN A 832 27.86 14.81 50.50
CA ASN A 832 27.30 16.06 50.06
C ASN A 832 26.41 15.88 48.83
N ALA A 833 25.13 15.61 49.09
CA ALA A 833 24.10 15.37 48.08
C ALA A 833 23.88 16.52 47.06
N ALA A 834 24.58 17.64 47.22
CA ALA A 834 24.61 18.73 46.25
C ALA A 834 25.75 18.60 45.21
N VAL A 835 26.72 17.72 45.44
CA VAL A 835 27.95 17.52 44.66
C VAL A 835 27.95 16.10 44.12
N THR A 836 27.20 15.87 43.04
CA THR A 836 27.15 14.57 42.35
C THR A 836 28.42 14.32 41.53
N PRO A 837 28.77 13.05 41.22
CA PRO A 837 29.81 12.69 40.26
C PRO A 837 29.68 13.51 38.98
N ASN A 838 30.74 14.18 38.57
CA ASN A 838 30.82 14.74 37.22
C ASN A 838 30.99 13.58 36.21
N THR A 839 29.93 12.79 36.06
CA THR A 839 29.69 12.05 34.82
C THR A 839 29.85 13.04 33.69
N VAL A 840 30.53 12.64 32.61
CA VAL A 840 30.45 13.32 31.32
C VAL A 840 28.97 13.59 31.05
N ARG A 841 28.53 14.83 31.28
CA ARG A 841 27.14 15.19 31.58
C ARG A 841 26.14 14.54 30.62
N PRO A 842 25.28 13.61 31.08
CA PRO A 842 24.01 13.34 30.42
C PRO A 842 22.91 14.12 31.18
N ALA A 843 22.27 15.08 30.48
CA ALA A 843 21.16 15.92 30.93
C ALA A 843 21.42 16.81 32.16
N GLY A 844 21.78 18.07 31.90
CA GLY A 844 22.13 19.06 32.92
C GLY A 844 20.95 19.47 33.82
N ARG A 845 21.22 19.53 35.13
CA ARG A 845 20.43 20.35 36.06
C ARG A 845 20.61 21.82 35.69
N LEU A 846 19.51 22.55 35.50
CA LEU A 846 19.54 23.98 35.20
C LEU A 846 19.85 24.77 36.48
N VAL A 847 21.04 25.39 36.56
CA VAL A 847 21.50 26.07 37.79
C VAL A 847 20.99 27.52 37.89
N ALA A 848 20.78 28.21 36.76
CA ALA A 848 19.97 29.43 36.57
C ALA A 848 20.37 30.10 35.23
N TRP A 849 19.44 30.72 34.51
CA TRP A 849 19.73 31.67 33.42
C TRP A 849 18.52 32.59 33.15
N GLY A 850 18.74 33.91 33.06
CA GLY A 850 17.72 34.95 32.73
C GLY A 850 17.86 36.24 33.57
N GLU A 851 17.23 37.35 33.15
CA GLU A 851 17.18 38.61 33.92
C GLU A 851 16.32 38.46 35.20
N THR A 852 16.87 38.84 36.35
CA THR A 852 16.29 38.60 37.70
C THR A 852 15.48 39.77 38.26
N ASN A 853 15.07 40.71 37.41
CA ASN A 853 14.38 41.92 37.87
C ASN A 853 12.93 41.57 38.28
N ASN A 854 12.73 41.38 39.59
CA ASN A 854 11.49 41.19 40.36
C ASN A 854 11.21 39.74 40.80
N ASN A 855 11.80 39.32 41.93
CA ASN A 855 11.25 38.39 42.94
C ASN A 855 10.41 37.16 42.54
N PHE A 856 10.62 36.55 41.37
CA PHE A 856 10.04 35.24 41.02
C PHE A 856 11.13 34.19 40.93
N LEU A 857 11.56 33.71 42.10
CA LEU A 857 12.37 32.51 42.25
C LEU A 857 11.46 31.28 42.20
N LEU A 858 11.49 30.57 41.08
CA LEU A 858 11.26 29.13 41.02
C LEU A 858 11.93 28.59 39.74
N VAL A 859 13.24 28.34 39.83
CA VAL A 859 13.95 27.53 38.83
C VAL A 859 13.47 26.09 39.02
N PRO A 860 13.03 25.38 37.97
CA PRO A 860 12.70 23.97 38.06
C PRO A 860 13.95 23.19 38.50
N THR A 861 13.87 22.47 39.62
CA THR A 861 14.95 21.58 40.09
C THR A 861 14.99 20.24 39.34
N ASN A 862 14.09 20.05 38.38
CA ASN A 862 13.96 18.83 37.59
C ASN A 862 15.03 18.75 36.49
N LEU A 863 15.45 17.53 36.15
CA LEU A 863 16.29 17.26 34.98
C LEU A 863 15.62 17.80 33.71
N VAL A 864 16.37 18.50 32.85
CA VAL A 864 15.87 19.06 31.59
C VAL A 864 16.63 18.49 30.40
N VAL A 865 15.92 18.28 29.28
CA VAL A 865 16.49 17.75 28.03
C VAL A 865 16.74 18.84 26.99
N ASP A 866 16.09 20.00 27.11
CA ASP A 866 16.35 21.18 26.28
C ASP A 866 15.93 22.48 27.01
N VAL A 867 16.60 23.60 26.72
CA VAL A 867 16.37 24.92 27.33
C VAL A 867 16.63 26.07 26.34
N SER A 868 15.79 27.10 26.38
CA SER A 868 15.97 28.33 25.60
C SER A 868 15.64 29.56 26.45
N ALA A 869 16.42 30.64 26.30
CA ALA A 869 16.21 31.88 27.06
C ALA A 869 16.61 33.13 26.28
N ARG A 870 15.91 34.24 26.55
CA ARG A 870 16.30 35.60 26.15
C ARG A 870 16.00 36.61 27.26
N GLY A 871 14.74 36.69 27.68
CA GLY A 871 14.26 37.45 28.86
C GLY A 871 13.26 36.64 29.69
N THR A 872 12.46 35.81 29.02
CA THR A 872 11.82 34.61 29.58
C THR A 872 12.73 33.40 29.33
N GLY A 873 12.71 32.42 30.22
CA GLY A 873 13.33 31.10 30.02
C GLY A 873 12.26 30.01 29.98
N ALA A 874 12.42 29.01 29.11
CA ALA A 874 11.57 27.83 29.04
C ALA A 874 12.42 26.58 28.86
N ALA A 875 11.97 25.46 29.43
CA ALA A 875 12.64 24.16 29.33
C ALA A 875 11.66 23.00 29.14
N VAL A 876 12.20 21.93 28.57
CA VAL A 876 11.57 20.61 28.49
C VAL A 876 12.17 19.73 29.58
N THR A 877 11.35 19.14 30.45
CA THR A 877 11.81 18.23 31.50
C THR A 877 12.17 16.85 30.92
N ALA A 878 12.92 16.03 31.67
CA ALA A 878 13.22 14.65 31.30
C ALA A 878 11.97 13.78 31.10
N GLN A 879 10.84 14.14 31.73
CA GLN A 879 9.54 13.50 31.54
C GLN A 879 8.73 14.12 30.38
N GLY A 880 9.35 14.94 29.52
CA GLY A 880 8.72 15.56 28.36
C GLY A 880 7.71 16.66 28.68
N SER A 881 7.71 17.20 29.91
CA SER A 881 6.82 18.29 30.34
C SER A 881 7.45 19.67 30.13
N LEU A 882 6.63 20.73 30.11
CA LEU A 882 7.11 22.10 29.88
C LEU A 882 7.10 22.92 31.16
N VAL A 883 8.13 23.74 31.32
CA VAL A 883 8.29 24.69 32.42
C VAL A 883 8.83 26.02 31.89
N ALA A 884 8.40 27.15 32.45
CA ALA A 884 8.89 28.48 32.08
C ALA A 884 9.05 29.40 33.30
N TRP A 885 10.03 30.30 33.24
CA TRP A 885 10.39 31.25 34.31
C TRP A 885 10.89 32.58 33.71
N GLY A 886 11.08 33.61 34.55
CA GLY A 886 11.58 34.93 34.12
C GLY A 886 10.46 35.91 33.73
N ARG A 887 10.69 36.72 32.69
CA ARG A 887 9.77 37.79 32.26
C ARG A 887 8.40 37.23 31.86
N ASN A 888 7.32 37.87 32.35
CA ASN A 888 5.95 37.45 32.11
C ASN A 888 5.07 38.63 31.62
N THR A 889 5.53 39.36 30.61
CA THR A 889 4.84 40.56 30.11
C THR A 889 3.69 40.26 29.15
N ALA A 890 3.67 39.08 28.54
CA ALA A 890 2.66 38.61 27.60
C ALA A 890 1.98 37.29 28.02
N GLY A 891 2.32 36.74 29.19
CA GLY A 891 1.76 35.49 29.72
C GLY A 891 2.67 34.27 29.56
N GLU A 892 3.93 34.50 29.22
CA GLU A 892 4.90 33.49 28.82
C GLU A 892 5.21 32.46 29.94
N THR A 893 5.01 32.82 31.22
CA THR A 893 5.27 31.93 32.37
C THR A 893 4.01 31.46 33.10
N ASN A 894 2.88 32.15 32.95
CA ASN A 894 1.62 31.78 33.62
C ASN A 894 0.61 31.08 32.70
N GLN A 895 0.90 30.98 31.39
CA GLN A 895 0.10 30.24 30.41
C GLN A 895 0.83 29.04 29.80
N VAL A 896 1.78 28.45 30.55
CA VAL A 896 2.45 27.22 30.09
C VAL A 896 1.42 26.10 29.89
N PRO A 897 1.34 25.47 28.70
CA PRO A 897 0.35 24.44 28.42
C PRO A 897 0.46 23.24 29.36
N LEU A 898 -0.56 23.06 30.21
CA LEU A 898 -0.67 21.90 31.08
C LEU A 898 -1.01 20.65 30.25
N GLY A 899 -0.23 19.56 30.43
CA GLY A 899 -0.50 18.27 29.78
C GLY A 899 0.36 17.94 28.55
N VAL A 900 1.40 18.71 28.25
CA VAL A 900 2.45 18.25 27.32
C VAL A 900 3.32 17.20 28.04
N THR A 901 3.38 15.97 27.52
CA THR A 901 4.09 14.84 28.16
C THR A 901 5.15 14.18 27.27
N ASN A 902 5.48 14.79 26.12
CA ASN A 902 6.45 14.27 25.14
C ASN A 902 7.19 15.41 24.41
N GLY A 903 7.49 16.52 25.09
CA GLY A 903 8.33 17.58 24.53
C GLY A 903 9.75 17.07 24.26
N VAL A 904 10.38 17.57 23.19
CA VAL A 904 11.78 17.23 22.83
C VAL A 904 12.65 18.45 22.59
N GLN A 905 12.06 19.61 22.22
CA GLN A 905 12.80 20.84 21.97
C GLN A 905 11.95 22.06 22.34
N VAL A 906 12.57 23.18 22.73
CA VAL A 906 11.91 24.44 23.06
C VAL A 906 12.66 25.65 22.48
N ALA A 907 11.93 26.68 22.06
CA ALA A 907 12.49 27.96 21.65
C ALA A 907 11.70 29.13 22.24
N VAL A 908 12.43 30.17 22.67
CA VAL A 908 11.86 31.37 23.29
C VAL A 908 12.08 32.60 22.43
N GLY A 909 10.98 33.27 22.08
CA GLY A 909 10.93 34.57 21.41
C GLY A 909 10.88 35.74 22.40
N HIS A 910 10.56 36.94 21.90
CA HIS A 910 10.45 38.13 22.76
C HIS A 910 9.20 38.13 23.65
N ALA A 911 8.10 37.52 23.18
CA ALA A 911 6.79 37.50 23.84
C ALA A 911 6.00 36.20 23.53
N HIS A 912 6.70 35.13 23.16
CA HIS A 912 6.11 33.83 22.83
C HIS A 912 7.15 32.73 23.05
N CYS A 913 6.67 31.53 23.33
CA CYS A 913 7.43 30.30 23.50
C CYS A 913 6.85 29.23 22.57
N VAL A 914 7.71 28.34 22.07
CA VAL A 914 7.28 27.20 21.26
C VAL A 914 7.99 25.92 21.70
N ALA A 915 7.30 24.79 21.64
CA ALA A 915 7.84 23.48 21.93
C ALA A 915 7.49 22.46 20.85
N LEU A 916 8.48 21.64 20.47
CA LEU A 916 8.31 20.49 19.58
C LEU A 916 8.01 19.24 20.41
N LYS A 917 7.03 18.45 19.99
CA LYS A 917 6.69 17.14 20.58
C LYS A 917 7.34 16.01 19.80
N GLY A 918 7.52 14.86 20.44
CA GLY A 918 8.11 13.65 19.84
C GLY A 918 7.34 13.06 18.66
N ASP A 919 6.06 13.44 18.46
CA ASP A 919 5.26 13.09 17.28
C ASP A 919 5.43 14.06 16.10
N GLY A 920 6.27 15.09 16.25
CA GLY A 920 6.54 16.13 15.25
C GLY A 920 5.58 17.32 15.30
N SER A 921 4.60 17.34 16.19
CA SER A 921 3.69 18.49 16.36
C SER A 921 4.30 19.61 17.22
N VAL A 922 3.86 20.86 17.02
CA VAL A 922 4.36 22.04 17.73
C VAL A 922 3.25 22.66 18.57
N VAL A 923 3.59 23.08 19.79
CA VAL A 923 2.73 23.87 20.68
C VAL A 923 3.39 25.22 20.92
N SER A 924 2.63 26.30 20.80
CA SER A 924 3.07 27.67 21.05
C SER A 924 2.22 28.31 22.16
N TRP A 925 2.84 29.13 23.01
CA TRP A 925 2.15 29.94 24.01
C TRP A 925 2.78 31.31 24.18
#